data_AF-A0A6B0QTE7-F1
#
_entry.id   AF-A0A6B0QTE7-F1
#
_cell.length_a   1.000
_cell.length_b   1.000
_cell.length_c   1.000
_cell.angle_alpha   90.00
_cell.angle_beta   90.00
_cell.angle_gamma   90.00
#
_symmetry.space_group_name_H-M   'P 1'
#
loop_
_entity.id
_entity.type
_entity.pdbx_description
1 polymer ?
#
loop_
_entity_poly.entity_id
_entity_poly.type
_entity_poly.pdbx_seq_one_letter_code
_entity_poly.pdbx_strand_id
1 'polypeptide(L)'
;MGVNAVHWFRKGLRLHDNPALKECIQGADTIRCVYILDPWFAGSSNVGINRWRFLLQCLEDLDANLRKLNSRLFVIRGQPADVFPRLFKEWNITKLSIEYDSEPFGKERDAAIKKLATEAGVEVIVRISHTLYDLDKIIELNGGQPPLTYKRFQTLISKMEPLEIPVETITSEVIEKCTTPLSDDHDEKYGVPSLEELGFDTDGLPSAVWPGGETEALTRLERHLERKAWVANFERPRMNANSLLASPTGLSPYLRFGCLSCRLFYFKLTDLYKKVKKNSSPPLSLYGQLLWREFFYTAATNNPRFDKMEGNPICVQIPWDKNPEALAKWAEGRTGFPWIDAIMTQLRQEGWIHHLARHAVACFLTRGDLWISWEEGMKVFEELLLDADWSINAGSWMWLSCSSFFQQFFHCYCPVGFGRRTDPNGDYIRRYLPVLRGFPAKYIYDPWNAPEGIQKVAKCLIGVNYPKPMVNHAEASRLNIERMKQIYQQLSRYRGLGLLASVPSNPNGNGGLMGYSPGENIPGCSSNASCTQGSGILHYAHGDSQQTHLLKQGKEESFGGRVSAVVGNWPAAGDLELVPCTERTLDRYDLYIWSLRTVAISQWTAAMLWKLLMRSQPCRLCSFRKRLSAPKYRPFLAFFTCTTDSQSKKENKKTVEKLFKLSVDIRKIRRLKGWVLLEDETYVEEIANILQQLGASETAVASILERCPEAIICSPTAVNTQRELWQLVCKNEEKLVKLIEQFPESFFTVKDQENRKLNIQFFQELGLKNVVISRFLTTASNIFHNPIEKNKQMIKILQESYLNLGGSEANMKVWLLKLLSQNPFILLNSSAAIKETLEFFQKQGFTNFEILQLLSKLKGFLFQLCPRSIQNSMSFSKNAFKCTDHDLKQLVLKCPALLYYSVPVLEERIQGLLKEGISIAQIRETPMVLELTPQIVQYRIRKLNSLGYGIKDGHLANINGTKKEFEANFGKIQAKKGRPLFNPVAPLNVEE
;
A
#
# COMPACT_ATOMS: atom_id res chain seq x y z
N MET A 1 53.33 -3.85 -18.74
CA MET A 1 52.09 -4.10 -19.52
C MET A 1 51.19 -2.90 -19.31
N GLY A 2 50.39 -2.52 -20.30
CA GLY A 2 49.42 -1.44 -20.15
C GLY A 2 48.24 -1.84 -19.27
N VAL A 3 47.61 -0.86 -18.63
CA VAL A 3 46.42 -1.00 -17.81
C VAL A 3 45.19 -0.90 -18.71
N ASN A 4 44.56 -2.04 -19.00
CA ASN A 4 43.36 -2.10 -19.83
C ASN A 4 42.11 -2.14 -18.94
N ALA A 5 41.19 -1.20 -19.18
CA ALA A 5 40.01 -0.99 -18.37
C ALA A 5 38.70 -1.30 -19.12
N VAL A 6 37.71 -1.79 -18.39
CA VAL A 6 36.33 -1.96 -18.86
C VAL A 6 35.38 -1.26 -17.90
N HIS A 7 34.49 -0.42 -18.42
CA HIS A 7 33.31 0.05 -17.67
C HIS A 7 32.08 -0.69 -18.17
N TRP A 8 31.36 -1.37 -17.27
CA TRP A 8 30.17 -2.16 -17.61
C TRP A 8 28.89 -1.41 -17.22
N PHE A 9 28.16 -0.99 -18.24
CA PHE A 9 26.83 -0.39 -18.14
C PHE A 9 25.74 -1.46 -17.96
N ARG A 10 24.74 -1.19 -17.10
CA ARG A 10 23.56 -2.05 -16.85
C ARG A 10 22.34 -1.16 -16.62
N LYS A 11 22.38 -0.46 -15.49
CA LYS A 11 21.78 0.85 -15.23
C LYS A 11 22.86 1.91 -15.53
N GLY A 12 22.60 3.16 -15.16
CA GLY A 12 23.61 4.21 -15.23
C GLY A 12 24.02 4.59 -16.64
N LEU A 13 23.10 4.50 -17.61
CA LEU A 13 23.34 4.74 -19.04
C LEU A 13 23.57 6.24 -19.33
N ARG A 14 24.69 6.79 -18.84
CA ARG A 14 25.09 8.19 -18.89
C ARG A 14 26.61 8.39 -18.71
N LEU A 15 27.13 9.52 -19.17
CA LEU A 15 28.49 9.99 -18.96
C LEU A 15 28.59 11.07 -17.85
N HIS A 16 27.51 11.81 -17.56
CA HIS A 16 27.46 12.71 -16.39
C HIS A 16 27.32 11.94 -15.08
N ASP A 17 27.96 12.42 -14.01
CA ASP A 17 27.87 11.81 -12.67
C ASP A 17 28.03 10.27 -12.68
N ASN A 18 29.06 9.78 -13.38
CA ASN A 18 29.42 8.37 -13.44
C ASN A 18 30.77 8.16 -12.71
N PRO A 19 30.78 8.07 -11.37
CA PRO A 19 32.00 7.92 -10.59
C PRO A 19 32.73 6.60 -10.88
N ALA A 20 32.00 5.53 -11.21
CA ALA A 20 32.60 4.25 -11.59
C ALA A 20 33.40 4.35 -12.90
N LEU A 21 32.88 5.06 -13.92
CA LEU A 21 33.62 5.33 -15.16
C LEU A 21 34.80 6.27 -14.91
N LYS A 22 34.61 7.36 -14.16
CA LYS A 22 35.66 8.36 -13.86
C LYS A 22 36.88 7.75 -13.16
N GLU A 23 36.66 6.82 -12.23
CA GLU A 23 37.74 6.07 -11.56
C GLU A 23 38.36 4.97 -12.45
N CYS A 24 37.57 4.35 -13.33
CA CYS A 24 38.09 3.35 -14.28
C CYS A 24 39.10 3.95 -15.26
N ILE A 25 38.84 5.17 -15.76
CA ILE A 25 39.74 5.89 -16.68
C ILE A 25 41.05 6.32 -15.99
N GLN A 26 41.05 6.59 -14.68
CA GLN A 26 42.24 7.04 -13.96
C GLN A 26 43.37 6.00 -14.00
N GLY A 27 44.47 6.35 -14.66
CA GLY A 27 45.62 5.45 -14.82
C GLY A 27 45.37 4.22 -15.69
N ALA A 28 44.39 4.29 -16.61
CA ALA A 28 44.21 3.29 -17.67
C ALA A 28 44.81 3.76 -19.00
N ASP A 29 45.55 2.89 -19.69
CA ASP A 29 46.08 3.14 -21.04
C ASP A 29 45.01 2.88 -22.12
N THR A 30 44.09 1.94 -21.85
CA THR A 30 42.91 1.72 -22.69
C THR A 30 41.62 1.60 -21.88
N ILE A 31 40.51 2.04 -22.46
CA ILE A 31 39.15 1.90 -21.90
C ILE A 31 38.21 1.31 -22.94
N ARG A 32 37.32 0.41 -22.52
CA ARG A 32 36.15 -0.03 -23.30
C ARG A 32 34.88 0.09 -22.48
N CYS A 33 33.91 0.82 -23.02
CA CYS A 33 32.56 0.93 -22.46
C CYS A 33 31.71 -0.23 -22.99
N VAL A 34 31.31 -1.17 -22.13
CA VAL A 34 30.53 -2.36 -22.53
C VAL A 34 29.11 -2.30 -22.02
N TYR A 35 28.15 -2.75 -22.84
CA TYR A 35 26.83 -3.17 -22.40
C TYR A 35 26.66 -4.65 -22.76
N ILE A 36 26.18 -5.47 -21.83
CA ILE A 36 25.96 -6.90 -22.07
C ILE A 36 24.46 -7.12 -22.25
N LEU A 37 24.07 -7.52 -23.45
CA LEU A 37 22.68 -7.72 -23.88
C LEU A 37 22.47 -9.21 -24.17
N ASP A 38 21.51 -9.86 -23.51
CA ASP A 38 21.13 -11.23 -23.84
C ASP A 38 19.99 -11.21 -24.87
N PRO A 39 20.25 -11.57 -26.16
CA PRO A 39 19.22 -11.55 -27.19
C PRO A 39 18.16 -12.63 -26.97
N TRP A 40 18.49 -13.74 -26.31
CA TRP A 40 17.51 -14.78 -25.99
C TRP A 40 16.46 -14.29 -25.00
N PHE A 41 16.79 -13.26 -24.21
CA PHE A 41 15.85 -12.61 -23.30
C PHE A 41 14.83 -11.73 -24.03
N ALA A 42 15.09 -11.28 -25.26
CA ALA A 42 14.17 -10.41 -26.01
C ALA A 42 12.86 -11.14 -26.37
N GLY A 43 12.97 -12.33 -26.99
CA GLY A 43 11.82 -13.16 -27.34
C GLY A 43 11.23 -14.01 -26.20
N SER A 44 11.94 -14.15 -25.07
CA SER A 44 11.59 -15.10 -23.99
C SER A 44 11.14 -14.47 -22.67
N SER A 45 11.09 -13.14 -22.56
CA SER A 45 10.83 -12.44 -21.28
C SER A 45 9.54 -11.62 -21.28
N ASN A 46 9.01 -11.36 -20.08
CA ASN A 46 7.90 -10.43 -19.85
C ASN A 46 8.37 -8.96 -19.97
N VAL A 47 8.95 -8.57 -21.10
CA VAL A 47 9.44 -7.19 -21.35
C VAL A 47 8.92 -6.71 -22.71
N GLY A 48 7.95 -5.79 -22.69
CA GLY A 48 7.29 -5.31 -23.90
C GLY A 48 8.17 -4.39 -24.75
N ILE A 49 7.85 -4.31 -26.05
CA ILE A 49 8.60 -3.58 -27.08
C ILE A 49 8.96 -2.12 -26.70
N ASN A 50 8.09 -1.42 -25.97
CA ASN A 50 8.38 -0.05 -25.51
C ASN A 50 9.61 0.02 -24.57
N ARG A 51 9.79 -0.96 -23.68
CA ARG A 51 10.98 -1.04 -22.80
C ARG A 51 12.25 -1.38 -23.57
N TRP A 52 12.16 -2.26 -24.57
CA TRP A 52 13.29 -2.58 -25.46
C TRP A 52 13.68 -1.39 -26.33
N ARG A 53 12.72 -0.74 -26.99
CA ARG A 53 12.95 0.48 -27.78
C ARG A 53 13.60 1.60 -26.97
N PHE A 54 13.12 1.85 -25.75
CA PHE A 54 13.74 2.82 -24.86
C PHE A 54 15.18 2.43 -24.50
N LEU A 55 15.46 1.15 -24.23
CA LEU A 55 16.82 0.66 -23.96
C LEU A 55 17.73 0.89 -25.17
N LEU A 56 17.34 0.47 -26.37
CA LEU A 56 18.16 0.60 -27.57
C LEU A 56 18.50 2.07 -27.86
N GLN A 57 17.51 2.97 -27.77
CA GLN A 57 17.73 4.41 -27.88
C GLN A 57 18.68 4.99 -26.81
N CYS A 58 18.70 4.41 -25.60
CA CYS A 58 19.71 4.76 -24.59
C CYS A 58 21.11 4.26 -24.96
N LEU A 59 21.24 3.12 -25.65
CA LEU A 59 22.53 2.59 -26.11
C LEU A 59 23.03 3.33 -27.35
N GLU A 60 22.14 3.72 -28.27
CA GLU A 60 22.42 4.58 -29.43
C GLU A 60 22.95 5.96 -28.99
N ASP A 61 22.26 6.64 -28.06
CA ASP A 61 22.68 7.93 -27.53
C ASP A 61 24.02 7.82 -26.76
N LEU A 62 24.23 6.71 -26.04
CA LEU A 62 25.48 6.45 -25.34
C LEU A 62 26.65 6.18 -26.30
N ASP A 63 26.43 5.44 -27.40
CA ASP A 63 27.42 5.29 -28.47
C ASP A 63 27.70 6.62 -29.17
N ALA A 64 26.66 7.40 -29.51
CA ALA A 64 26.80 8.72 -30.12
C ALA A 64 27.53 9.73 -29.22
N ASN A 65 27.37 9.63 -27.90
CA ASN A 65 28.12 10.43 -26.93
C ASN A 65 29.55 9.93 -26.72
N LEU A 66 29.81 8.63 -26.81
CA LEU A 66 31.18 8.06 -26.80
C LEU A 66 31.96 8.37 -28.10
N ARG A 67 31.29 8.40 -29.26
CA ARG A 67 31.89 8.81 -30.55
C ARG A 67 32.47 10.23 -30.49
N LYS A 68 31.84 11.16 -29.76
CA LYS A 68 32.34 12.53 -29.52
C LYS A 68 33.63 12.57 -28.67
N LEU A 69 33.98 11.47 -28.03
CA LEU A 69 35.14 11.30 -27.14
C LEU A 69 36.18 10.32 -27.75
N ASN A 70 36.13 10.10 -29.07
CA ASN A 70 36.97 9.14 -29.81
C ASN A 70 36.89 7.70 -29.24
N SER A 71 35.71 7.33 -28.73
CA SER A 71 35.40 6.01 -28.17
C SER A 71 34.14 5.44 -28.82
N ARG A 72 33.73 4.24 -28.42
CA ARG A 72 32.52 3.54 -28.89
C ARG A 72 31.89 2.75 -27.74
N LEU A 73 30.58 2.52 -27.83
CA LEU A 73 29.91 1.52 -27.02
C LEU A 73 30.16 0.13 -27.63
N PHE A 74 30.47 -0.84 -26.79
CA PHE A 74 30.59 -2.25 -27.15
C PHE A 74 29.35 -3.00 -26.64
N VAL A 75 28.37 -3.26 -27.52
CA VAL A 75 27.18 -4.08 -27.18
C VAL A 75 27.49 -5.55 -27.41
N ILE A 76 27.68 -6.30 -26.34
CA ILE A 76 28.17 -7.68 -26.36
C ILE A 76 27.01 -8.63 -26.11
N ARG A 77 26.77 -9.54 -27.06
CA ARG A 77 25.67 -10.50 -27.01
C ARG A 77 26.01 -11.67 -26.07
N GLY A 78 25.11 -11.99 -25.14
CA GLY A 78 25.20 -13.16 -24.24
C GLY A 78 25.04 -12.85 -22.74
N GLN A 79 25.34 -13.83 -21.89
CA GLN A 79 25.23 -13.72 -20.43
C GLN A 79 26.55 -13.23 -19.78
N PRO A 80 26.52 -12.36 -18.76
CA PRO A 80 27.74 -11.80 -18.16
C PRO A 80 28.73 -12.83 -17.62
N ALA A 81 28.25 -13.94 -17.06
CA ALA A 81 29.09 -15.00 -16.48
C ALA A 81 29.97 -15.71 -17.52
N ASP A 82 29.47 -15.89 -18.74
CA ASP A 82 30.20 -16.52 -19.85
C ASP A 82 31.03 -15.49 -20.63
N VAL A 83 30.51 -14.26 -20.75
CA VAL A 83 31.15 -13.17 -21.49
C VAL A 83 32.41 -12.67 -20.78
N PHE A 84 32.37 -12.40 -19.47
CA PHE A 84 33.50 -11.75 -18.79
C PHE A 84 34.81 -12.56 -18.81
N PRO A 85 34.84 -13.87 -18.53
CA PRO A 85 36.06 -14.67 -18.62
C PRO A 85 36.71 -14.65 -20.02
N ARG A 86 35.91 -14.57 -21.09
CA ARG A 86 36.41 -14.38 -22.45
C ARG A 86 37.05 -13.00 -22.61
N LEU A 87 36.34 -11.93 -22.26
CA LEU A 87 36.83 -10.55 -22.42
C LEU A 87 38.08 -10.25 -21.60
N PHE A 88 38.17 -10.74 -20.36
CA PHE A 88 39.34 -10.55 -19.51
C PHE A 88 40.61 -11.11 -20.17
N LYS A 89 40.52 -12.28 -20.80
CA LYS A 89 41.61 -12.92 -21.54
C LYS A 89 41.86 -12.26 -22.90
N GLU A 90 40.82 -12.04 -23.69
CA GLU A 90 40.91 -11.56 -25.07
C GLU A 90 41.46 -10.13 -25.15
N TRP A 91 41.05 -9.26 -24.22
CA TRP A 91 41.46 -7.85 -24.19
C TRP A 91 42.53 -7.56 -23.12
N ASN A 92 43.05 -8.60 -22.45
CA ASN A 92 44.01 -8.51 -21.34
C ASN A 92 43.61 -7.43 -20.32
N ILE A 93 42.39 -7.53 -19.79
CA ILE A 93 41.82 -6.53 -18.88
C ILE A 93 42.47 -6.64 -17.51
N THR A 94 42.73 -5.50 -16.88
CA THR A 94 43.25 -5.41 -15.50
C THR A 94 42.32 -4.65 -14.56
N LYS A 95 41.38 -3.84 -15.08
CA LYS A 95 40.35 -3.14 -14.28
C LYS A 95 38.95 -3.31 -14.88
N LEU A 96 37.96 -3.58 -14.04
CA LEU A 96 36.53 -3.55 -14.35
C LEU A 96 35.83 -2.57 -13.41
N SER A 97 34.95 -1.69 -13.90
CA SER A 97 34.09 -0.86 -13.04
C SER A 97 32.60 -0.97 -13.33
N ILE A 98 31.79 -0.83 -12.28
CA ILE A 98 30.32 -0.87 -12.31
C ILE A 98 29.69 0.17 -11.38
N GLU A 99 28.52 0.68 -11.78
CA GLU A 99 27.57 1.32 -10.85
C GLU A 99 26.91 0.24 -9.98
N TYR A 100 26.92 0.44 -8.66
CA TYR A 100 26.36 -0.50 -7.66
C TYR A 100 24.87 -0.74 -7.88
N ASP A 101 24.48 -2.01 -7.98
CA ASP A 101 23.10 -2.45 -8.17
C ASP A 101 22.56 -3.02 -6.84
N SER A 102 21.68 -2.28 -6.17
CA SER A 102 21.17 -2.64 -4.85
C SER A 102 20.12 -3.75 -4.85
N GLU A 103 19.60 -4.14 -6.02
CA GLU A 103 18.54 -5.14 -6.10
C GLU A 103 19.12 -6.56 -5.89
N PRO A 104 18.46 -7.48 -5.17
CA PRO A 104 19.09 -8.73 -4.71
C PRO A 104 19.70 -9.60 -5.81
N PHE A 105 19.02 -9.74 -6.96
CA PHE A 105 19.58 -10.43 -8.13
C PHE A 105 20.79 -9.70 -8.73
N GLY A 106 20.79 -8.36 -8.68
CA GLY A 106 21.93 -7.54 -9.07
C GLY A 106 23.14 -7.77 -8.16
N LYS A 107 22.93 -7.80 -6.84
CA LYS A 107 23.98 -8.13 -5.86
C LYS A 107 24.57 -9.53 -6.09
N GLU A 108 23.72 -10.53 -6.34
CA GLU A 108 24.15 -11.92 -6.54
C GLU A 108 24.97 -12.08 -7.84
N ARG A 109 24.47 -11.54 -8.96
CA ARG A 109 25.18 -11.43 -10.24
C ARG A 109 26.54 -10.75 -10.05
N ASP A 110 26.56 -9.60 -9.37
CA ASP A 110 27.78 -8.79 -9.22
C ASP A 110 28.81 -9.47 -8.32
N ALA A 111 28.37 -10.21 -7.30
CA ALA A 111 29.26 -11.05 -6.48
C ALA A 111 29.91 -12.18 -7.30
N ALA A 112 29.14 -12.82 -8.20
CA ALA A 112 29.66 -13.84 -9.11
C ALA A 112 30.68 -13.25 -10.11
N ILE A 113 30.38 -12.10 -10.73
CA ILE A 113 31.33 -11.42 -11.64
C ILE A 113 32.58 -10.95 -10.87
N LYS A 114 32.45 -10.45 -9.63
CA LYS A 114 33.60 -10.07 -8.80
C LYS A 114 34.51 -11.26 -8.46
N LYS A 115 33.95 -12.45 -8.26
CA LYS A 115 34.71 -13.69 -8.09
C LYS A 115 35.51 -14.04 -9.36
N LEU A 116 34.84 -14.07 -10.53
CA LEU A 116 35.49 -14.35 -11.82
C LEU A 116 36.59 -13.32 -12.15
N ALA A 117 36.36 -12.05 -11.86
CA ALA A 117 37.36 -10.99 -12.02
C ALA A 117 38.58 -11.21 -11.10
N THR A 118 38.35 -11.56 -9.83
CA THR A 118 39.43 -11.86 -8.88
C THR A 118 40.24 -13.08 -9.33
N GLU A 119 39.57 -14.12 -9.85
CA GLU A 119 40.21 -15.32 -10.41
C GLU A 119 41.04 -15.03 -11.68
N ALA A 120 40.68 -13.98 -12.43
CA ALA A 120 41.41 -13.49 -13.60
C ALA A 120 42.46 -12.40 -13.26
N GLY A 121 42.63 -12.00 -11.99
CA GLY A 121 43.56 -10.93 -11.59
C GLY A 121 43.08 -9.51 -11.90
N VAL A 122 41.77 -9.32 -12.12
CA VAL A 122 41.15 -8.04 -12.50
C VAL A 122 40.65 -7.29 -11.27
N GLU A 123 41.06 -6.03 -11.12
CA GLU A 123 40.53 -5.11 -10.10
C GLU A 123 39.06 -4.80 -10.36
N VAL A 124 38.20 -4.81 -9.33
CA VAL A 124 36.76 -4.50 -9.46
C VAL A 124 36.39 -3.25 -8.66
N ILE A 125 36.21 -2.16 -9.40
CA ILE A 125 35.77 -0.84 -8.92
C ILE A 125 34.24 -0.81 -8.85
N VAL A 126 33.68 -0.42 -7.70
CA VAL A 126 32.22 -0.34 -7.50
C VAL A 126 31.87 0.99 -6.83
N ARG A 127 30.99 1.79 -7.43
CA ARG A 127 30.57 3.10 -6.89
C ARG A 127 29.05 3.25 -6.85
N ILE A 128 28.56 3.99 -5.85
CA ILE A 128 27.12 4.26 -5.66
C ILE A 128 26.76 5.59 -6.35
N SER A 129 25.92 5.50 -7.37
CA SER A 129 25.35 6.69 -8.06
C SER A 129 23.93 6.48 -8.62
N HIS A 130 23.42 5.24 -8.63
CA HIS A 130 22.02 4.98 -8.99
C HIS A 130 21.04 5.46 -7.89
N THR A 131 21.49 5.54 -6.64
CA THR A 131 20.75 6.07 -5.49
C THR A 131 21.40 7.34 -4.94
N LEU A 132 20.62 8.16 -4.23
CA LEU A 132 21.13 9.35 -3.53
C LEU A 132 22.01 8.94 -2.34
N TYR A 133 21.59 7.90 -1.62
CA TYR A 133 22.24 7.45 -0.40
C TYR A 133 22.85 6.05 -0.55
N ASP A 134 23.84 5.80 0.29
CA ASP A 134 24.26 4.46 0.70
C ASP A 134 23.13 3.83 1.53
N LEU A 135 22.52 2.77 0.99
CA LEU A 135 21.32 2.14 1.55
C LEU A 135 21.65 1.26 2.76
N ASP A 136 22.82 0.64 2.77
CA ASP A 136 23.22 -0.25 3.85
C ASP A 136 23.53 0.58 5.12
N LYS A 137 24.11 1.80 4.97
CA LYS A 137 24.19 2.78 6.08
C LYS A 137 22.82 3.21 6.63
N ILE A 138 21.78 3.32 5.80
CA ILE A 138 20.41 3.63 6.29
C ILE A 138 19.86 2.46 7.14
N ILE A 139 20.19 1.23 6.76
CA ILE A 139 19.80 0.00 7.45
C ILE A 139 20.57 -0.14 8.78
N GLU A 140 21.87 0.14 8.81
CA GLU A 140 22.70 0.22 10.02
C GLU A 140 22.17 1.26 11.01
N LEU A 141 21.92 2.50 10.57
CA LEU A 141 21.34 3.58 11.39
C LEU A 141 19.93 3.25 11.93
N ASN A 142 19.27 2.25 11.37
CA ASN A 142 17.97 1.75 11.83
C ASN A 142 18.06 0.44 12.64
N GLY A 143 19.26 -0.03 12.99
CA GLY A 143 19.49 -1.22 13.80
C GLY A 143 19.60 -2.52 12.99
N GLY A 144 20.19 -2.47 11.80
CA GLY A 144 20.38 -3.63 10.93
C GLY A 144 19.10 -4.12 10.24
N GLN A 145 18.09 -3.26 10.12
CA GLN A 145 16.80 -3.57 9.50
C GLN A 145 16.28 -2.40 8.66
N PRO A 146 15.64 -2.62 7.50
CA PRO A 146 15.12 -1.54 6.68
C PRO A 146 13.94 -0.80 7.35
N PRO A 147 13.82 0.53 7.17
CA PRO A 147 12.75 1.31 7.79
C PRO A 147 11.41 1.07 7.09
N LEU A 148 10.54 0.23 7.66
CA LEU A 148 9.24 -0.16 7.07
C LEU A 148 8.14 0.94 7.09
N THR A 149 8.49 2.21 7.32
CA THR A 149 7.56 3.35 7.13
C THR A 149 8.29 4.56 6.58
N TYR A 150 7.67 5.24 5.61
CA TYR A 150 8.27 6.41 4.95
C TYR A 150 8.65 7.53 5.93
N LYS A 151 7.85 7.76 6.99
CA LYS A 151 8.18 8.75 8.03
C LYS A 151 9.44 8.35 8.84
N ARG A 152 9.65 7.05 9.13
CA ARG A 152 10.88 6.59 9.80
C ARG A 152 12.08 6.76 8.89
N PHE A 153 11.96 6.39 7.61
CA PHE A 153 12.97 6.64 6.58
C PHE A 153 13.37 8.13 6.50
N GLN A 154 12.39 9.04 6.40
CA GLN A 154 12.63 10.49 6.42
C GLN A 154 13.35 10.98 7.71
N THR A 155 13.13 10.31 8.85
CA THR A 155 13.76 10.64 10.14
C THR A 155 15.19 10.07 10.28
N LEU A 156 15.59 9.15 9.40
CA LEU A 156 16.95 8.60 9.32
C LEU A 156 17.81 9.45 8.38
N ILE A 157 17.35 9.68 7.14
CA ILE A 157 18.08 10.50 6.15
C ILE A 157 18.29 11.94 6.63
N SER A 158 17.39 12.48 7.46
CA SER A 158 17.54 13.82 8.07
C SER A 158 18.64 13.90 9.16
N LYS A 159 19.34 12.79 9.42
CA LYS A 159 20.48 12.68 10.33
C LYS A 159 21.76 12.19 9.64
N MET A 160 21.68 11.86 8.35
CA MET A 160 22.84 11.48 7.56
C MET A 160 23.65 12.71 7.18
N GLU A 161 24.90 12.46 6.77
CA GLU A 161 25.79 13.49 6.25
C GLU A 161 25.20 14.12 4.97
N PRO A 162 25.58 15.38 4.64
CA PRO A 162 25.21 16.00 3.37
C PRO A 162 25.66 15.14 2.18
N LEU A 163 24.84 15.08 1.13
CA LEU A 163 25.19 14.34 -0.08
C LEU A 163 26.46 14.89 -0.72
N GLU A 164 27.28 13.99 -1.25
CA GLU A 164 28.38 14.35 -2.15
C GLU A 164 27.85 14.98 -3.44
N ILE A 165 28.51 16.06 -3.89
CA ILE A 165 28.23 16.71 -5.17
C ILE A 165 28.34 15.68 -6.31
N PRO A 166 27.52 15.75 -7.38
CA PRO A 166 27.64 14.85 -8.53
C PRO A 166 29.02 15.01 -9.18
N VAL A 167 29.66 13.92 -9.62
CA VAL A 167 30.96 14.03 -10.28
C VAL A 167 30.83 14.67 -11.67
N GLU A 168 31.82 15.48 -12.04
CA GLU A 168 31.85 16.12 -13.37
C GLU A 168 31.79 15.06 -14.47
N THR A 169 31.04 15.38 -15.53
CA THR A 169 30.93 14.60 -16.77
C THR A 169 32.31 14.28 -17.34
N ILE A 170 32.46 13.09 -17.92
CA ILE A 170 33.68 12.72 -18.63
C ILE A 170 33.85 13.61 -19.87
N THR A 171 34.97 14.34 -19.94
CA THR A 171 35.36 15.19 -21.07
C THR A 171 36.48 14.55 -21.89
N SER A 172 36.76 15.08 -23.07
CA SER A 172 37.90 14.64 -23.88
C SER A 172 39.22 14.75 -23.11
N GLU A 173 39.42 15.80 -22.30
CA GLU A 173 40.60 16.00 -21.43
C GLU A 173 40.79 14.86 -20.40
N VAL A 174 39.69 14.28 -19.90
CA VAL A 174 39.72 13.14 -18.97
C VAL A 174 40.09 11.84 -19.70
N ILE A 175 39.72 11.72 -20.99
CA ILE A 175 39.98 10.55 -21.82
C ILE A 175 41.31 10.65 -22.58
N GLU A 176 41.88 11.83 -22.83
CA GLU A 176 43.02 12.06 -23.74
C GLU A 176 44.26 11.17 -23.46
N LYS A 177 44.43 10.70 -22.23
CA LYS A 177 45.52 9.81 -21.79
C LYS A 177 45.22 8.31 -21.96
N CYS A 178 44.04 7.97 -22.48
CA CYS A 178 43.45 6.63 -22.45
C CYS A 178 42.73 6.36 -23.78
N THR A 179 43.20 5.37 -24.54
CA THR A 179 42.66 5.11 -25.90
C THR A 179 41.53 4.09 -25.89
N THR A 180 40.64 4.14 -26.88
CA THR A 180 39.71 3.03 -27.16
C THR A 180 40.21 2.30 -28.41
N PRO A 181 40.71 1.05 -28.31
CA PRO A 181 41.11 0.30 -29.49
C PRO A 181 39.86 -0.17 -30.25
N LEU A 182 39.70 0.31 -31.49
CA LEU A 182 38.59 0.03 -32.39
C LEU A 182 39.08 -0.75 -33.62
N SER A 183 38.15 -1.42 -34.30
CA SER A 183 38.35 -2.06 -35.61
C SER A 183 37.26 -1.57 -36.57
N ASP A 184 37.52 -1.65 -37.88
CA ASP A 184 36.56 -1.20 -38.90
C ASP A 184 35.25 -2.01 -38.87
N ASP A 185 35.33 -3.27 -38.43
CA ASP A 185 34.20 -4.19 -38.21
C ASP A 185 33.51 -4.04 -36.83
N HIS A 186 33.72 -2.93 -36.11
CA HIS A 186 33.11 -2.68 -34.81
C HIS A 186 31.58 -2.74 -34.86
N ASP A 187 30.95 -2.16 -35.87
CA ASP A 187 29.48 -2.08 -35.94
C ASP A 187 28.85 -3.47 -36.20
N GLU A 188 29.52 -4.35 -36.95
CA GLU A 188 29.09 -5.74 -37.16
C GLU A 188 29.17 -6.61 -35.89
N LYS A 189 30.21 -6.42 -35.07
CA LYS A 189 30.46 -7.23 -33.85
C LYS A 189 29.79 -6.68 -32.60
N TYR A 190 29.75 -5.36 -32.47
CA TYR A 190 29.50 -4.65 -31.23
C TYR A 190 28.55 -3.46 -31.36
N GLY A 191 28.05 -3.16 -32.56
CA GLY A 191 27.04 -2.11 -32.79
C GLY A 191 25.73 -2.38 -32.04
N VAL A 192 24.95 -1.33 -31.75
CA VAL A 192 23.64 -1.46 -31.10
C VAL A 192 22.67 -2.18 -32.05
N PRO A 193 22.01 -3.29 -31.65
CA PRO A 193 21.07 -3.98 -32.51
C PRO A 193 19.77 -3.17 -32.69
N SER A 194 19.15 -3.30 -33.86
CA SER A 194 17.79 -2.86 -34.14
C SER A 194 16.73 -3.66 -33.36
N LEU A 195 15.45 -3.23 -33.42
CA LEU A 195 14.34 -4.00 -32.84
C LEU A 195 14.06 -5.27 -33.65
N GLU A 196 14.25 -5.15 -34.95
CA GLU A 196 14.08 -6.17 -35.98
C GLU A 196 15.11 -7.30 -35.80
N GLU A 197 16.38 -6.97 -35.51
CA GLU A 197 17.42 -7.95 -35.10
C GLU A 197 17.07 -8.71 -33.82
N LEU A 198 16.32 -8.09 -32.90
CA LEU A 198 15.84 -8.74 -31.68
C LEU A 198 14.53 -9.53 -31.90
N GLY A 199 14.03 -9.59 -33.14
CA GLY A 199 12.82 -10.33 -33.51
C GLY A 199 11.51 -9.63 -33.16
N PHE A 200 11.52 -8.32 -32.92
CA PHE A 200 10.29 -7.55 -32.75
C PHE A 200 9.70 -7.14 -34.11
N ASP A 201 8.38 -7.30 -34.24
CA ASP A 201 7.59 -6.66 -35.27
C ASP A 201 7.49 -5.15 -34.98
N THR A 202 7.85 -4.32 -35.96
CA THR A 202 7.82 -2.87 -35.91
C THR A 202 6.81 -2.24 -36.87
N ASP A 203 6.05 -3.05 -37.63
CA ASP A 203 5.04 -2.54 -38.57
C ASP A 203 3.95 -1.73 -37.84
N GLY A 204 3.73 -0.50 -38.30
CA GLY A 204 2.77 0.42 -37.69
C GLY A 204 3.15 0.94 -36.29
N LEU A 205 4.35 0.67 -35.78
CA LEU A 205 4.80 1.14 -34.46
C LEU A 205 4.97 2.68 -34.47
N PRO A 206 4.15 3.46 -33.73
CA PRO A 206 4.22 4.91 -33.76
C PRO A 206 5.46 5.44 -33.04
N SER A 207 5.94 6.63 -33.43
CA SER A 207 7.10 7.29 -32.83
C SER A 207 7.03 7.36 -31.30
N ALA A 208 8.19 7.23 -30.64
CA ALA A 208 8.29 7.07 -29.20
C ALA A 208 7.91 8.36 -28.44
N VAL A 209 6.84 8.30 -27.64
CA VAL A 209 6.41 9.38 -26.73
C VAL A 209 7.48 9.69 -25.66
N TRP A 210 8.30 8.69 -25.36
CA TRP A 210 9.48 8.77 -24.50
C TRP A 210 10.68 8.24 -25.29
N PRO A 211 11.45 9.10 -25.97
CA PRO A 211 12.74 8.72 -26.53
C PRO A 211 13.71 8.35 -25.40
N GLY A 212 14.57 7.37 -25.63
CA GLY A 212 15.69 7.05 -24.74
C GLY A 212 16.81 8.11 -24.73
N GLY A 213 17.87 7.84 -23.98
CA GLY A 213 19.11 8.62 -23.97
C GLY A 213 19.32 9.55 -22.78
N GLU A 214 20.59 9.83 -22.50
CA GLU A 214 21.09 10.89 -21.61
C GLU A 214 20.79 12.28 -22.21
N THR A 215 20.92 12.44 -23.53
CA THR A 215 20.70 13.74 -24.21
C THR A 215 19.26 14.25 -24.04
N GLU A 216 18.26 13.40 -24.27
CA GLU A 216 16.85 13.74 -24.00
C GLU A 216 16.60 13.87 -22.48
N ALA A 217 17.25 13.06 -21.64
CA ALA A 217 17.11 13.15 -20.18
C ALA A 217 17.54 14.53 -19.63
N LEU A 218 18.68 15.05 -20.09
CA LEU A 218 19.18 16.38 -19.74
C LEU A 218 18.31 17.49 -20.33
N THR A 219 17.88 17.34 -21.59
CA THR A 219 16.95 18.28 -22.25
C THR A 219 15.61 18.38 -21.49
N ARG A 220 15.06 17.26 -21.02
CA ARG A 220 13.84 17.25 -20.18
C ARG A 220 14.09 17.78 -18.77
N LEU A 221 15.27 17.59 -18.20
CA LEU A 221 15.66 18.17 -16.90
C LEU A 221 15.65 19.70 -16.98
N GLU A 222 16.22 20.28 -18.02
CA GLU A 222 16.25 21.74 -18.20
C GLU A 222 14.82 22.29 -18.35
N ARG A 223 14.02 21.75 -19.27
CA ARG A 223 12.59 22.10 -19.44
C ARG A 223 11.77 21.91 -18.15
N HIS A 224 12.14 20.98 -17.27
CA HIS A 224 11.51 20.77 -15.96
C HIS A 224 11.84 21.89 -14.98
N LEU A 225 13.10 22.32 -14.93
CA LEU A 225 13.60 23.41 -14.08
C LEU A 225 13.18 24.79 -14.58
N GLU A 226 12.98 24.96 -15.89
CA GLU A 226 12.47 26.17 -16.53
C GLU A 226 10.99 26.48 -16.23
N ARG A 227 10.25 25.57 -15.58
CA ARG A 227 8.81 25.68 -15.34
C ARG A 227 8.49 26.68 -14.21
N LYS A 228 8.85 27.95 -14.41
CA LYS A 228 8.89 29.08 -13.46
C LYS A 228 7.69 29.15 -12.51
N ALA A 229 6.46 28.92 -12.99
CA ALA A 229 5.26 28.98 -12.14
C ALA A 229 5.13 27.83 -11.12
N TRP A 230 5.60 26.63 -11.45
CA TRP A 230 5.63 25.51 -10.48
C TRP A 230 6.76 25.71 -9.47
N VAL A 231 7.92 26.11 -9.99
CA VAL A 231 9.14 26.41 -9.24
C VAL A 231 8.96 27.57 -8.26
N ALA A 232 8.25 28.65 -8.63
CA ALA A 232 8.04 29.81 -7.77
C ALA A 232 7.31 29.47 -6.47
N ASN A 233 6.37 28.51 -6.52
CA ASN A 233 5.49 28.19 -5.40
C ASN A 233 5.94 26.93 -4.63
N PHE A 234 6.50 25.92 -5.31
CA PHE A 234 6.80 24.58 -4.77
C PHE A 234 5.58 23.86 -4.13
N GLU A 235 4.36 24.31 -4.43
CA GLU A 235 3.14 23.60 -4.07
C GLU A 235 2.98 22.32 -4.90
N ARG A 236 2.33 21.30 -4.32
CA ARG A 236 1.93 20.12 -5.08
C ARG A 236 0.89 20.54 -6.14
N PRO A 237 1.15 20.32 -7.44
CA PRO A 237 0.21 20.74 -8.48
C PRO A 237 -1.10 19.97 -8.34
N ARG A 238 -2.23 20.67 -8.46
CA ARG A 238 -3.56 20.04 -8.46
C ARG A 238 -3.74 19.26 -9.77
N MET A 239 -4.07 17.98 -9.67
CA MET A 239 -4.32 17.13 -10.84
C MET A 239 -5.47 17.67 -11.69
N ASN A 240 -5.30 17.66 -13.00
CA ASN A 240 -6.31 17.91 -14.02
C ASN A 240 -6.16 16.88 -15.17
N ALA A 241 -7.06 16.89 -16.16
CA ALA A 241 -7.00 15.98 -17.31
C ALA A 241 -5.63 15.96 -18.01
N ASN A 242 -5.02 17.14 -18.24
CA ASN A 242 -3.71 17.26 -18.88
C ASN A 242 -2.56 16.65 -18.05
N SER A 243 -2.76 16.39 -16.75
CA SER A 243 -1.77 15.72 -15.88
C SER A 243 -1.71 14.20 -16.10
N LEU A 244 -2.66 13.63 -16.85
CA LEU A 244 -2.68 12.20 -17.18
C LEU A 244 -1.83 11.86 -18.41
N LEU A 245 -1.64 12.84 -19.31
CA LEU A 245 -0.87 12.67 -20.53
C LEU A 245 0.64 12.69 -20.24
N ALA A 246 1.42 12.02 -21.09
CA ALA A 246 2.87 12.09 -21.05
C ALA A 246 3.36 13.55 -21.15
N SER A 247 4.26 13.95 -20.25
CA SER A 247 4.74 15.33 -20.17
C SER A 247 6.15 15.47 -20.75
N PRO A 248 6.44 16.50 -21.58
CA PRO A 248 7.79 16.78 -22.06
C PRO A 248 8.75 17.25 -20.95
N THR A 249 8.26 17.41 -19.71
CA THR A 249 9.08 17.64 -18.50
C THR A 249 9.08 16.43 -17.55
N GLY A 250 8.70 15.25 -18.03
CA GLY A 250 8.70 14.01 -17.24
C GLY A 250 10.08 13.35 -17.21
N LEU A 251 10.50 12.86 -16.05
CA LEU A 251 11.87 12.38 -15.80
C LEU A 251 11.98 10.92 -15.33
N SER A 252 10.86 10.22 -15.06
CA SER A 252 10.90 8.94 -14.36
C SER A 252 11.52 7.76 -15.16
N PRO A 253 11.34 7.60 -16.48
CA PRO A 253 12.07 6.59 -17.24
C PRO A 253 13.59 6.79 -17.19
N TYR A 254 14.05 8.02 -17.33
CA TYR A 254 15.47 8.38 -17.32
C TYR A 254 16.13 8.16 -15.95
N LEU A 255 15.40 8.38 -14.85
CA LEU A 255 15.83 8.05 -13.48
C LEU A 255 15.82 6.52 -13.19
N ARG A 256 15.10 5.73 -13.99
CA ARG A 256 15.03 4.26 -13.89
C ARG A 256 16.17 3.59 -14.65
N PHE A 257 16.38 3.97 -15.92
CA PHE A 257 17.52 3.48 -16.71
C PHE A 257 18.86 4.11 -16.30
N GLY A 258 18.83 5.19 -15.51
CA GLY A 258 20.02 5.90 -15.04
C GLY A 258 20.60 6.88 -16.06
N CYS A 259 19.86 7.20 -17.13
CA CYS A 259 20.17 8.24 -18.11
C CYS A 259 20.13 9.66 -17.52
N LEU A 260 19.41 9.84 -16.40
CA LEU A 260 19.53 11.00 -15.53
C LEU A 260 20.04 10.54 -14.16
N SER A 261 21.13 11.14 -13.67
CA SER A 261 21.55 10.98 -12.28
C SER A 261 20.49 11.53 -11.33
N CYS A 262 20.11 10.72 -10.35
CA CYS A 262 19.27 11.16 -9.24
C CYS A 262 19.96 12.25 -8.39
N ARG A 263 21.29 12.17 -8.21
CA ARG A 263 22.12 13.17 -7.52
C ARG A 263 22.09 14.49 -8.28
N LEU A 264 22.31 14.48 -9.60
CA LEU A 264 22.24 15.70 -10.43
C LEU A 264 20.88 16.38 -10.32
N PHE A 265 19.79 15.62 -10.40
CA PHE A 265 18.43 16.16 -10.24
C PHE A 265 18.19 16.74 -8.84
N TYR A 266 18.63 16.06 -7.78
CA TYR A 266 18.55 16.55 -6.39
C TYR A 266 19.30 17.88 -6.22
N PHE A 267 20.54 17.99 -6.72
CA PHE A 267 21.33 19.22 -6.59
C PHE A 267 20.76 20.37 -7.43
N LYS A 268 20.36 20.12 -8.68
CA LYS A 268 19.70 21.16 -9.52
C LYS A 268 18.39 21.66 -8.89
N LEU A 269 17.58 20.79 -8.28
CA LEU A 269 16.41 21.20 -7.48
C LEU A 269 16.79 21.99 -6.23
N THR A 270 17.84 21.55 -5.51
CA THR A 270 18.36 22.22 -4.31
C THR A 270 18.75 23.67 -4.62
N ASP A 271 19.52 23.89 -5.68
CA ASP A 271 20.03 25.21 -6.02
C ASP A 271 18.97 26.12 -6.64
N LEU A 272 18.03 25.55 -7.39
CA LEU A 272 16.85 26.28 -7.86
C LEU A 272 15.96 26.72 -6.69
N TYR A 273 15.76 25.86 -5.69
CA TYR A 273 15.04 26.22 -4.46
C TYR A 273 15.75 27.34 -3.70
N LYS A 274 17.06 27.24 -3.48
CA LYS A 274 17.85 28.30 -2.82
C LYS A 274 17.73 29.64 -3.56
N LYS A 275 17.90 29.65 -4.88
CA LYS A 275 17.77 30.86 -5.72
C LYS A 275 16.38 31.51 -5.59
N VAL A 276 15.31 30.71 -5.60
CA VAL A 276 13.92 31.18 -5.62
C VAL A 276 13.41 31.56 -4.22
N LYS A 277 13.79 30.81 -3.18
CA LYS A 277 13.37 31.02 -1.78
C LYS A 277 14.50 31.61 -0.93
N LYS A 278 15.34 32.49 -1.52
CA LYS A 278 16.34 33.34 -0.85
C LYS A 278 17.21 32.59 0.17
N ASN A 279 17.88 31.52 -0.27
CA ASN A 279 18.77 30.66 0.51
C ASN A 279 18.16 29.96 1.73
N SER A 280 16.83 29.88 1.85
CA SER A 280 16.19 29.03 2.86
C SER A 280 16.45 27.54 2.62
N SER A 281 16.42 26.74 3.69
CA SER A 281 16.64 25.29 3.62
C SER A 281 15.45 24.58 2.94
N PRO A 282 15.68 23.68 1.97
CA PRO A 282 14.62 23.00 1.25
C PRO A 282 13.93 21.92 2.10
N PRO A 283 12.58 21.88 2.14
CA PRO A 283 11.85 20.83 2.85
C PRO A 283 11.92 19.50 2.09
N LEU A 284 11.97 18.37 2.82
CA LEU A 284 11.99 17.01 2.24
C LEU A 284 10.80 16.71 1.29
N SER A 285 9.73 17.51 1.32
CA SER A 285 8.63 17.41 0.36
C SER A 285 9.01 17.78 -1.07
N LEU A 286 10.05 18.60 -1.27
CA LEU A 286 10.60 18.96 -2.59
C LEU A 286 11.10 17.71 -3.33
N TYR A 287 11.84 16.86 -2.63
CA TYR A 287 12.46 15.64 -3.17
C TYR A 287 11.53 14.42 -3.10
N GLY A 288 10.23 14.61 -2.83
CA GLY A 288 9.34 13.53 -2.41
C GLY A 288 9.31 12.30 -3.35
N GLN A 289 9.42 12.49 -4.67
CA GLN A 289 9.46 11.38 -5.63
C GLN A 289 10.80 10.61 -5.57
N LEU A 290 11.93 11.32 -5.47
CA LEU A 290 13.24 10.69 -5.26
C LEU A 290 13.26 9.92 -3.94
N LEU A 291 12.78 10.51 -2.86
CA LEU A 291 12.79 9.87 -1.54
C LEU A 291 11.87 8.65 -1.45
N TRP A 292 10.76 8.59 -2.20
CA TRP A 292 9.95 7.37 -2.32
C TRP A 292 10.68 6.25 -3.09
N ARG A 293 11.47 6.59 -4.11
CA ARG A 293 12.35 5.65 -4.82
C ARG A 293 13.44 5.10 -3.90
N GLU A 294 14.16 5.98 -3.19
CA GLU A 294 15.16 5.58 -2.18
C GLU A 294 14.56 4.69 -1.08
N PHE A 295 13.35 5.01 -0.59
CA PHE A 295 12.63 4.21 0.39
C PHE A 295 12.37 2.77 -0.08
N PHE A 296 11.88 2.59 -1.31
CA PHE A 296 11.61 1.25 -1.84
C PHE A 296 12.89 0.46 -2.10
N TYR A 297 13.94 1.09 -2.64
CA TYR A 297 15.26 0.43 -2.75
C TYR A 297 15.80 0.01 -1.38
N THR A 298 15.73 0.87 -0.36
CA THR A 298 16.15 0.54 1.01
C THR A 298 15.34 -0.63 1.59
N ALA A 299 14.05 -0.73 1.26
CA ALA A 299 13.18 -1.81 1.75
C ALA A 299 13.42 -3.15 1.03
N ALA A 300 13.91 -3.12 -0.22
CA ALA A 300 14.07 -4.29 -1.08
C ALA A 300 15.50 -4.89 -1.09
N THR A 301 16.53 -4.05 -0.88
CA THR A 301 17.97 -4.37 -1.02
C THR A 301 18.45 -5.64 -0.30
N ASN A 302 17.80 -6.00 0.82
CA ASN A 302 18.15 -7.18 1.64
C ASN A 302 16.96 -8.17 1.78
N ASN A 303 16.00 -8.17 0.84
CA ASN A 303 14.87 -9.10 0.80
C ASN A 303 14.70 -9.73 -0.60
N PRO A 304 15.30 -10.91 -0.86
CA PRO A 304 15.19 -11.60 -2.16
C PRO A 304 13.78 -12.05 -2.56
N ARG A 305 12.76 -11.88 -1.71
CA ARG A 305 11.35 -12.21 -1.98
C ARG A 305 10.43 -10.99 -1.98
N PHE A 306 10.99 -9.78 -2.09
CA PHE A 306 10.23 -8.52 -2.01
C PHE A 306 9.10 -8.41 -3.05
N ASP A 307 9.26 -9.08 -4.19
CA ASP A 307 8.34 -9.19 -5.33
C ASP A 307 7.41 -10.41 -5.28
N LYS A 308 7.32 -11.09 -4.14
CA LYS A 308 6.41 -12.21 -3.87
C LYS A 308 5.58 -11.92 -2.63
N MET A 309 4.41 -12.56 -2.53
CA MET A 309 3.63 -12.59 -1.30
C MET A 309 4.15 -13.70 -0.37
N GLU A 310 4.27 -14.93 -0.88
CA GLU A 310 4.62 -16.09 -0.05
C GLU A 310 6.07 -16.03 0.46
N GLY A 311 6.23 -16.17 1.78
CA GLY A 311 7.54 -16.14 2.44
C GLY A 311 8.25 -14.78 2.39
N ASN A 312 7.58 -13.71 1.98
CA ASN A 312 8.08 -12.34 2.08
C ASN A 312 7.77 -11.78 3.49
N PRO A 313 8.77 -11.51 4.35
CA PRO A 313 8.57 -11.25 5.78
C PRO A 313 7.83 -9.94 6.10
N ILE A 314 7.71 -9.03 5.12
CA ILE A 314 6.99 -7.75 5.28
C ILE A 314 5.59 -7.76 4.64
N CYS A 315 5.20 -8.85 3.98
CA CYS A 315 3.98 -8.91 3.17
C CYS A 315 2.87 -9.67 3.90
N VAL A 316 1.68 -9.07 3.96
CA VAL A 316 0.48 -9.70 4.51
C VAL A 316 0.00 -10.80 3.56
N GLN A 317 -0.14 -12.00 4.09
CA GLN A 317 -0.63 -13.16 3.36
C GLN A 317 -2.15 -13.03 3.14
N ILE A 318 -2.55 -12.51 1.98
CA ILE A 318 -3.95 -12.29 1.60
C ILE A 318 -4.39 -13.42 0.66
N PRO A 319 -5.52 -14.11 0.92
CA PRO A 319 -6.06 -15.13 0.02
C PRO A 319 -6.69 -14.49 -1.21
N TRP A 320 -5.87 -14.07 -2.18
CA TRP A 320 -6.30 -13.55 -3.48
C TRP A 320 -6.93 -14.64 -4.35
N ASP A 321 -7.94 -14.25 -5.15
CA ASP A 321 -8.62 -15.14 -6.09
C ASP A 321 -7.75 -15.33 -7.35
N LYS A 322 -7.52 -16.58 -7.78
CA LYS A 322 -6.89 -16.90 -9.08
C LYS A 322 -7.94 -16.84 -10.19
N ASN A 323 -7.91 -15.76 -10.99
CA ASN A 323 -8.85 -15.56 -12.10
C ASN A 323 -8.14 -15.04 -13.37
N PRO A 324 -7.63 -15.95 -14.23
CA PRO A 324 -6.88 -15.58 -15.44
C PRO A 324 -7.69 -14.75 -16.44
N GLU A 325 -8.98 -15.03 -16.63
CA GLU A 325 -9.83 -14.25 -17.53
C GLU A 325 -9.97 -12.79 -17.08
N ALA A 326 -10.15 -12.57 -15.78
CA ALA A 326 -10.27 -11.22 -15.24
C ALA A 326 -8.93 -10.48 -15.24
N LEU A 327 -7.81 -11.19 -15.05
CA LEU A 327 -6.47 -10.65 -15.21
C LEU A 327 -6.21 -10.19 -16.66
N ALA A 328 -6.54 -11.03 -17.66
CA ALA A 328 -6.39 -10.68 -19.07
C ALA A 328 -7.24 -9.45 -19.44
N LYS A 329 -8.54 -9.48 -19.10
CA LYS A 329 -9.47 -8.34 -19.31
C LYS A 329 -8.95 -7.04 -18.68
N TRP A 330 -8.22 -7.09 -17.56
CA TRP A 330 -7.55 -5.93 -16.98
C TRP A 330 -6.27 -5.53 -17.72
N ALA A 331 -5.36 -6.49 -17.98
CA ALA A 331 -4.06 -6.25 -18.62
C ALA A 331 -4.15 -5.74 -20.08
N GLU A 332 -5.28 -6.01 -20.75
CA GLU A 332 -5.57 -5.62 -22.13
C GLU A 332 -6.44 -4.35 -22.24
N GLY A 333 -6.97 -3.83 -21.13
CA GLY A 333 -7.95 -2.73 -21.15
C GLY A 333 -9.31 -3.13 -21.74
N ARG A 334 -9.83 -4.30 -21.35
CA ARG A 334 -11.13 -4.87 -21.78
C ARG A 334 -12.07 -5.15 -20.59
N THR A 335 -11.98 -4.35 -19.52
CA THR A 335 -12.78 -4.50 -18.29
C THR A 335 -14.22 -4.04 -18.43
N GLY A 336 -14.53 -3.22 -19.44
CA GLY A 336 -15.83 -2.56 -19.57
C GLY A 336 -16.01 -1.33 -18.67
N PHE A 337 -14.94 -0.90 -17.98
CA PHE A 337 -14.87 0.38 -17.26
C PHE A 337 -13.95 1.36 -18.02
N PRO A 338 -14.49 2.34 -18.77
CA PRO A 338 -13.70 3.13 -19.72
C PRO A 338 -12.49 3.88 -19.12
N TRP A 339 -12.57 4.25 -17.85
CA TRP A 339 -11.46 4.86 -17.12
C TRP A 339 -10.30 3.89 -16.88
N ILE A 340 -10.59 2.66 -16.47
CA ILE A 340 -9.57 1.61 -16.25
C ILE A 340 -8.97 1.19 -17.59
N ASP A 341 -9.84 0.98 -18.57
CA ASP A 341 -9.45 0.55 -19.91
C ASP A 341 -8.57 1.59 -20.61
N ALA A 342 -8.94 2.88 -20.59
CA ALA A 342 -8.12 3.96 -21.14
C ALA A 342 -6.73 4.07 -20.49
N ILE A 343 -6.62 3.83 -19.18
CA ILE A 343 -5.32 3.81 -18.48
C ILE A 343 -4.47 2.63 -18.94
N MET A 344 -5.04 1.44 -19.04
CA MET A 344 -4.29 0.24 -19.47
C MET A 344 -3.92 0.31 -20.96
N THR A 345 -4.76 0.93 -21.80
CA THR A 345 -4.41 1.27 -23.19
C THR A 345 -3.28 2.29 -23.27
N GLN A 346 -3.31 3.39 -22.48
CA GLN A 346 -2.19 4.34 -22.44
C GLN A 346 -0.89 3.65 -21.98
N LEU A 347 -0.95 2.81 -20.95
CA LEU A 347 0.21 2.07 -20.45
C LEU A 347 0.81 1.18 -21.55
N ARG A 348 -0.03 0.43 -22.29
CA ARG A 348 0.45 -0.45 -23.37
C ARG A 348 1.01 0.33 -24.57
N GLN A 349 0.42 1.46 -24.92
CA GLN A 349 0.83 2.29 -26.07
C GLN A 349 2.05 3.20 -25.77
N GLU A 350 2.00 3.98 -24.68
CA GLU A 350 2.99 5.01 -24.35
C GLU A 350 4.06 4.55 -23.35
N GLY A 351 3.89 3.38 -22.70
CA GLY A 351 4.82 2.85 -21.71
C GLY A 351 4.85 3.61 -20.38
N TRP A 352 3.99 4.61 -20.18
CA TRP A 352 3.92 5.42 -18.97
C TRP A 352 2.48 5.81 -18.64
N ILE A 353 2.14 5.77 -17.35
CA ILE A 353 0.90 6.33 -16.82
C ILE A 353 1.16 7.12 -15.53
N HIS A 354 0.37 8.17 -15.32
CA HIS A 354 0.45 9.03 -14.14
C HIS A 354 0.23 8.24 -12.83
N HIS A 355 0.89 8.63 -11.74
CA HIS A 355 0.85 7.87 -10.47
C HIS A 355 -0.57 7.62 -9.94
N LEU A 356 -1.48 8.61 -10.01
CA LEU A 356 -2.88 8.41 -9.60
C LEU A 356 -3.69 7.51 -10.56
N ALA A 357 -3.25 7.33 -11.81
CA ALA A 357 -3.81 6.32 -12.70
C ALA A 357 -3.36 4.91 -12.27
N ARG A 358 -2.07 4.74 -11.90
CA ARG A 358 -1.54 3.50 -11.29
C ARG A 358 -2.35 3.10 -10.06
N HIS A 359 -2.64 4.06 -9.17
CA HIS A 359 -3.48 3.84 -7.99
C HIS A 359 -4.89 3.31 -8.35
N ALA A 360 -5.51 3.85 -9.41
CA ALA A 360 -6.84 3.43 -9.83
C ALA A 360 -6.85 1.99 -10.36
N VAL A 361 -5.94 1.65 -11.29
CA VAL A 361 -5.89 0.31 -11.89
C VAL A 361 -5.40 -0.76 -10.91
N ALA A 362 -4.45 -0.44 -10.03
CA ALA A 362 -3.98 -1.35 -8.98
C ALA A 362 -5.05 -1.59 -7.90
N CYS A 363 -5.82 -0.56 -7.54
CA CYS A 363 -6.97 -0.72 -6.66
C CYS A 363 -8.02 -1.63 -7.29
N PHE A 364 -8.37 -1.40 -8.57
CA PHE A 364 -9.36 -2.21 -9.29
C PHE A 364 -8.94 -3.70 -9.35
N LEU A 365 -7.69 -3.99 -9.72
CA LEU A 365 -7.18 -5.37 -9.79
C LEU A 365 -7.20 -6.09 -8.42
N THR A 366 -6.80 -5.40 -7.35
CA THR A 366 -6.56 -6.01 -6.03
C THR A 366 -7.76 -5.83 -5.09
N ARG A 367 -7.59 -5.11 -3.97
CA ARG A 367 -8.56 -4.93 -2.88
C ARG A 367 -9.83 -4.14 -3.25
N GLY A 368 -9.91 -3.57 -4.44
CA GLY A 368 -11.06 -2.82 -4.93
C GLY A 368 -12.10 -3.75 -5.52
N ASP A 369 -11.82 -4.34 -6.67
CA ASP A 369 -12.86 -4.96 -7.51
C ASP A 369 -12.59 -6.44 -7.82
N LEU A 370 -11.45 -6.78 -8.44
CA LEU A 370 -11.21 -8.13 -8.97
C LEU A 370 -10.61 -9.14 -7.97
N TRP A 371 -10.03 -8.67 -6.85
CA TRP A 371 -9.42 -9.51 -5.81
C TRP A 371 -8.27 -10.42 -6.29
N ILE A 372 -7.55 -10.02 -7.33
CA ILE A 372 -6.40 -10.74 -7.88
C ILE A 372 -5.12 -10.30 -7.15
N SER A 373 -4.08 -11.15 -7.10
CA SER A 373 -2.83 -10.79 -6.42
C SER A 373 -2.15 -9.59 -7.07
N TRP A 374 -1.56 -8.75 -6.22
CA TRP A 374 -0.71 -7.63 -6.61
C TRP A 374 0.53 -8.09 -7.39
N GLU A 375 0.95 -9.34 -7.22
CA GLU A 375 2.05 -9.98 -7.96
C GLU A 375 1.74 -10.09 -9.47
N GLU A 376 0.48 -10.32 -9.85
CA GLU A 376 0.08 -10.39 -11.26
C GLU A 376 0.04 -8.99 -11.89
N GLY A 377 -0.41 -7.99 -11.13
CA GLY A 377 -0.33 -6.58 -11.52
C GLY A 377 1.11 -6.10 -11.68
N MET A 378 2.01 -6.56 -10.81
CA MET A 378 3.43 -6.27 -10.89
C MET A 378 4.03 -6.77 -12.22
N LYS A 379 3.74 -8.00 -12.65
CA LYS A 379 4.22 -8.57 -13.93
C LYS A 379 3.80 -7.72 -15.14
N VAL A 380 2.53 -7.33 -15.22
CA VAL A 380 2.01 -6.50 -16.33
C VAL A 380 2.61 -5.08 -16.31
N PHE A 381 2.91 -4.55 -15.12
CA PHE A 381 3.65 -3.30 -15.01
C PHE A 381 5.13 -3.47 -15.37
N GLU A 382 5.74 -4.62 -15.07
CA GLU A 382 7.10 -4.91 -15.49
C GLU A 382 7.20 -5.05 -17.02
N GLU A 383 6.22 -5.70 -17.66
CA GLU A 383 6.08 -5.79 -19.12
C GLU A 383 6.04 -4.41 -19.78
N LEU A 384 5.16 -3.52 -19.30
CA LEU A 384 4.78 -2.31 -20.04
C LEU A 384 5.44 -1.01 -19.57
N LEU A 385 5.80 -0.89 -18.29
CA LEU A 385 6.09 0.40 -17.66
C LEU A 385 7.58 0.78 -17.74
N LEU A 386 7.88 1.87 -18.45
CA LEU A 386 9.24 2.38 -18.67
C LEU A 386 9.97 2.78 -17.37
N ASP A 387 9.24 3.09 -16.30
CA ASP A 387 9.80 3.47 -15.00
C ASP A 387 9.61 2.40 -13.89
N ALA A 388 9.34 1.15 -14.27
CA ALA A 388 9.39 0.01 -13.36
C ALA A 388 10.84 -0.48 -13.12
N ASP A 389 11.41 -0.12 -11.98
CA ASP A 389 12.43 -0.92 -11.30
C ASP A 389 11.74 -2.01 -10.46
N TRP A 390 12.40 -3.16 -10.26
CA TRP A 390 11.86 -4.30 -9.50
C TRP A 390 11.45 -3.88 -8.07
N SER A 391 12.33 -3.15 -7.37
CA SER A 391 12.10 -2.62 -6.02
C SER A 391 10.92 -1.63 -5.98
N ILE A 392 10.86 -0.70 -6.93
CA ILE A 392 9.82 0.36 -6.95
C ILE A 392 8.46 -0.25 -7.30
N ASN A 393 8.42 -1.17 -8.27
CA ASN A 393 7.21 -1.82 -8.76
C ASN A 393 6.60 -2.70 -7.65
N ALA A 394 7.37 -3.64 -7.10
CA ALA A 394 6.95 -4.51 -5.98
C ALA A 394 6.51 -3.70 -4.76
N GLY A 395 7.30 -2.70 -4.36
CA GLY A 395 7.01 -1.84 -3.20
C GLY A 395 5.72 -1.04 -3.37
N SER A 396 5.49 -0.50 -4.57
CA SER A 396 4.27 0.23 -4.90
C SER A 396 3.05 -0.68 -4.94
N TRP A 397 3.16 -1.88 -5.51
CA TRP A 397 2.05 -2.85 -5.56
C TRP A 397 1.67 -3.38 -4.18
N MET A 398 2.64 -3.72 -3.33
CA MET A 398 2.38 -4.07 -1.92
C MET A 398 1.73 -2.91 -1.15
N TRP A 399 2.13 -1.67 -1.41
CA TRP A 399 1.54 -0.49 -0.76
C TRP A 399 0.08 -0.24 -1.18
N LEU A 400 -0.20 -0.27 -2.49
CA LEU A 400 -1.53 0.03 -3.05
C LEU A 400 -2.58 -1.05 -2.73
N SER A 401 -2.17 -2.31 -2.73
CA SER A 401 -2.99 -3.46 -2.30
C SER A 401 -3.26 -3.52 -0.79
N CYS A 402 -2.54 -2.71 0.01
CA CYS A 402 -2.43 -2.85 1.46
C CYS A 402 -1.85 -4.20 1.91
N SER A 403 -0.96 -4.80 1.11
CA SER A 403 -0.18 -5.98 1.53
C SER A 403 1.05 -5.58 2.38
N SER A 404 1.57 -4.36 2.24
CA SER A 404 2.61 -3.82 3.14
C SER A 404 2.59 -2.29 3.22
N PHE A 405 3.42 -1.71 4.10
CA PHE A 405 3.66 -0.28 4.35
C PHE A 405 2.45 0.60 4.74
N PHE A 406 1.21 0.13 4.56
CA PHE A 406 -0.03 0.87 4.76
C PHE A 406 -1.18 -0.08 5.13
N GLN A 407 -2.19 0.45 5.84
CA GLN A 407 -3.23 -0.37 6.49
C GLN A 407 -4.66 0.22 6.36
N GLN A 408 -4.85 1.35 5.67
CA GLN A 408 -6.18 2.01 5.57
C GLN A 408 -6.96 1.54 4.32
N PHE A 409 -7.22 0.24 4.25
CA PHE A 409 -7.86 -0.42 3.09
C PHE A 409 -9.29 0.08 2.78
N PHE A 410 -9.95 0.82 3.69
CA PHE A 410 -11.32 1.32 3.56
C PHE A 410 -11.55 2.28 2.37
N HIS A 411 -10.50 2.93 1.86
CA HIS A 411 -10.61 3.86 0.73
C HIS A 411 -10.28 3.17 -0.59
N CYS A 412 -11.30 2.67 -1.28
CA CYS A 412 -11.19 2.15 -2.65
C CYS A 412 -11.46 3.26 -3.68
N TYR A 413 -10.73 3.25 -4.79
CA TYR A 413 -10.95 4.19 -5.90
C TYR A 413 -12.13 3.71 -6.74
N CYS A 414 -13.19 4.53 -6.85
CA CYS A 414 -14.32 4.22 -7.71
C CYS A 414 -13.93 4.39 -9.19
N PRO A 415 -13.98 3.34 -10.04
CA PRO A 415 -13.51 3.40 -11.43
C PRO A 415 -14.29 4.41 -12.28
N VAL A 416 -15.60 4.58 -12.03
CA VAL A 416 -16.43 5.61 -12.69
C VAL A 416 -16.16 6.99 -12.08
N GLY A 417 -16.31 7.10 -10.76
CA GLY A 417 -16.37 8.38 -10.06
C GLY A 417 -15.02 9.09 -9.92
N PHE A 418 -13.89 8.37 -9.99
CA PHE A 418 -12.56 8.98 -9.91
C PHE A 418 -12.16 9.64 -11.24
N GLY A 419 -12.38 8.94 -12.36
CA GLY A 419 -12.17 9.50 -13.70
C GLY A 419 -12.99 10.75 -13.94
N ARG A 420 -14.32 10.68 -13.73
CA ARG A 420 -15.25 11.82 -13.92
C ARG A 420 -14.94 13.05 -13.05
N ARG A 421 -14.18 12.91 -11.96
CA ARG A 421 -13.69 14.04 -11.13
C ARG A 421 -12.34 14.60 -11.59
N THR A 422 -11.59 13.85 -12.37
CA THR A 422 -10.27 14.22 -12.91
C THR A 422 -10.38 14.88 -14.27
N ASP A 423 -11.28 14.35 -15.09
CA ASP A 423 -11.65 14.81 -16.42
C ASP A 423 -13.20 14.73 -16.52
N PRO A 424 -13.92 15.85 -16.36
CA PRO A 424 -15.38 15.84 -16.44
C PRO A 424 -15.95 15.60 -17.85
N ASN A 425 -15.15 15.79 -18.90
CA ASN A 425 -15.57 15.65 -20.30
C ASN A 425 -15.38 14.21 -20.81
N GLY A 426 -14.40 13.50 -20.25
CA GLY A 426 -13.91 12.20 -20.73
C GLY A 426 -13.01 12.29 -21.96
N ASP A 427 -12.34 13.44 -22.18
CA ASP A 427 -11.48 13.65 -23.35
C ASP A 427 -10.26 12.71 -23.35
N TYR A 428 -9.78 12.31 -22.16
CA TYR A 428 -8.82 11.23 -21.98
C TYR A 428 -9.36 9.88 -22.50
N ILE A 429 -10.64 9.57 -22.27
CA ILE A 429 -11.29 8.37 -22.80
C ILE A 429 -11.46 8.47 -24.32
N ARG A 430 -11.84 9.65 -24.86
CA ARG A 430 -11.99 9.87 -26.33
C ARG A 430 -10.67 9.69 -27.10
N ARG A 431 -9.53 9.91 -26.42
CA ARG A 431 -8.16 9.71 -26.93
C ARG A 431 -7.80 8.22 -26.98
N TYR A 432 -7.79 7.53 -25.83
CA TYR A 432 -7.30 6.15 -25.75
C TYR A 432 -8.34 5.07 -26.09
N LEU A 433 -9.64 5.37 -26.02
CA LEU A 433 -10.73 4.48 -26.46
C LEU A 433 -11.58 5.15 -27.56
N PRO A 434 -11.09 5.26 -28.81
CA PRO A 434 -11.81 5.91 -29.91
C PRO A 434 -13.22 5.37 -30.18
N VAL A 435 -13.49 4.10 -29.88
CA VAL A 435 -14.83 3.48 -30.00
C VAL A 435 -15.88 4.16 -29.12
N LEU A 436 -15.47 4.80 -28.02
CA LEU A 436 -16.36 5.55 -27.12
C LEU A 436 -16.44 7.05 -27.44
N ARG A 437 -15.77 7.53 -28.51
CA ARG A 437 -15.66 8.96 -28.83
C ARG A 437 -17.01 9.65 -29.04
N GLY A 438 -18.03 8.92 -29.49
CA GLY A 438 -19.40 9.42 -29.68
C GLY A 438 -20.25 9.58 -28.41
N PHE A 439 -19.81 9.08 -27.24
CA PHE A 439 -20.63 9.17 -26.02
C PHE A 439 -20.64 10.58 -25.41
N PRO A 440 -21.81 11.12 -25.02
CA PRO A 440 -21.89 12.34 -24.22
C PRO A 440 -21.11 12.20 -22.90
N ALA A 441 -20.48 13.29 -22.42
CA ALA A 441 -19.69 13.31 -21.18
C ALA A 441 -20.44 12.77 -19.95
N LYS A 442 -21.78 12.91 -19.91
CA LYS A 442 -22.67 12.32 -18.90
C LYS A 442 -22.52 10.80 -18.74
N TYR A 443 -22.23 10.09 -19.84
CA TYR A 443 -22.24 8.63 -19.95
C TYR A 443 -20.88 8.01 -20.29
N ILE A 444 -19.87 8.79 -20.69
CA ILE A 444 -18.59 8.24 -21.18
C ILE A 444 -17.79 7.46 -20.13
N TYR A 445 -18.05 7.68 -18.83
CA TYR A 445 -17.45 6.94 -17.71
C TYR A 445 -18.24 5.68 -17.31
N ASP A 446 -19.45 5.55 -17.80
CA ASP A 446 -20.45 4.53 -17.42
C ASP A 446 -21.42 4.25 -18.59
N PRO A 447 -20.93 3.86 -19.78
CA PRO A 447 -21.71 3.85 -21.02
C PRO A 447 -22.82 2.81 -21.03
N TRP A 448 -22.76 1.80 -20.14
CA TRP A 448 -23.86 0.86 -19.89
C TRP A 448 -25.11 1.55 -19.30
N ASN A 449 -25.00 2.76 -18.75
CA ASN A 449 -26.13 3.59 -18.32
C ASN A 449 -26.75 4.42 -19.46
N ALA A 450 -26.18 4.38 -20.67
CA ALA A 450 -26.71 5.13 -21.82
C ALA A 450 -27.89 4.38 -22.47
N PRO A 451 -29.03 5.04 -22.73
CA PRO A 451 -30.14 4.43 -23.49
C PRO A 451 -29.69 3.99 -24.89
N GLU A 452 -30.35 2.97 -25.46
CA GLU A 452 -29.99 2.44 -26.79
C GLU A 452 -29.92 3.51 -27.89
N GLY A 453 -30.80 4.51 -27.87
CA GLY A 453 -30.76 5.61 -28.83
C GLY A 453 -29.44 6.38 -28.78
N ILE A 454 -28.88 6.59 -27.58
CA ILE A 454 -27.56 7.23 -27.40
C ILE A 454 -26.44 6.29 -27.87
N GLN A 455 -26.53 4.99 -27.60
CA GLN A 455 -25.54 4.01 -28.07
C GLN A 455 -25.51 3.90 -29.61
N LYS A 456 -26.69 3.93 -30.25
CA LYS A 456 -26.86 3.93 -31.71
C LYS A 456 -26.31 5.22 -32.34
N VAL A 457 -26.62 6.40 -31.77
CA VAL A 457 -26.05 7.69 -32.21
C VAL A 457 -24.53 7.75 -32.00
N ALA A 458 -24.01 7.19 -30.90
CA ALA A 458 -22.58 7.09 -30.63
C ALA A 458 -21.86 6.02 -31.49
N LYS A 459 -22.59 5.27 -32.32
CA LYS A 459 -22.11 4.14 -33.16
C LYS A 459 -21.38 3.04 -32.37
N CYS A 460 -21.76 2.81 -31.11
CA CYS A 460 -21.14 1.80 -30.24
C CYS A 460 -22.18 1.19 -29.29
N LEU A 461 -22.55 -0.05 -29.54
CA LEU A 461 -23.45 -0.86 -28.69
C LEU A 461 -22.65 -1.58 -27.58
N ILE A 462 -23.09 -1.43 -26.34
CA ILE A 462 -22.36 -1.94 -25.16
C ILE A 462 -22.66 -3.42 -24.94
N GLY A 463 -21.60 -4.23 -25.00
CA GLY A 463 -21.64 -5.68 -25.14
C GLY A 463 -21.41 -6.19 -26.57
N VAL A 464 -21.21 -5.29 -27.55
CA VAL A 464 -20.86 -5.65 -28.94
C VAL A 464 -19.58 -4.94 -29.39
N ASN A 465 -19.59 -3.59 -29.43
CA ASN A 465 -18.43 -2.80 -29.89
C ASN A 465 -17.45 -2.46 -28.75
N TYR A 466 -17.94 -2.43 -27.52
CA TYR A 466 -17.17 -2.23 -26.30
C TYR A 466 -17.78 -3.10 -25.18
N PRO A 467 -16.99 -3.78 -24.32
CA PRO A 467 -17.51 -4.73 -23.35
C PRO A 467 -18.47 -4.11 -22.32
N LYS A 468 -19.38 -4.96 -21.79
CA LYS A 468 -20.13 -4.65 -20.57
C LYS A 468 -19.19 -4.67 -19.36
N PRO A 469 -19.44 -3.87 -18.30
CA PRO A 469 -18.59 -3.87 -17.10
C PRO A 469 -18.50 -5.27 -16.49
N MET A 470 -17.28 -5.78 -16.32
CA MET A 470 -17.00 -7.16 -15.93
C MET A 470 -17.43 -7.53 -14.49
N VAL A 471 -17.73 -6.53 -13.66
CA VAL A 471 -18.16 -6.67 -12.26
C VAL A 471 -19.10 -5.52 -11.88
N ASN A 472 -19.97 -5.74 -10.89
CA ASN A 472 -20.67 -4.64 -10.22
C ASN A 472 -19.78 -4.04 -9.12
N HIS A 473 -19.17 -2.89 -9.39
CA HIS A 473 -18.26 -2.19 -8.47
C HIS A 473 -18.85 -1.98 -7.06
N ALA A 474 -20.16 -1.69 -6.94
CA ALA A 474 -20.79 -1.42 -5.64
C ALA A 474 -20.93 -2.68 -4.77
N GLU A 475 -21.03 -3.85 -5.40
CA GLU A 475 -21.08 -5.14 -4.71
C GLU A 475 -19.69 -5.70 -4.46
N ALA A 476 -18.82 -5.66 -5.47
CA ALA A 476 -17.44 -6.13 -5.41
C ALA A 476 -16.64 -5.38 -4.35
N SER A 477 -16.61 -4.04 -4.38
CA SER A 477 -15.88 -3.25 -3.38
C SER A 477 -16.43 -3.40 -1.97
N ARG A 478 -17.76 -3.54 -1.80
CA ARG A 478 -18.37 -3.83 -0.49
C ARG A 478 -17.93 -5.20 0.06
N LEU A 479 -17.87 -6.22 -0.79
CA LEU A 479 -17.38 -7.56 -0.41
C LEU A 479 -15.88 -7.54 -0.08
N ASN A 480 -15.07 -6.90 -0.93
CA ASN A 480 -13.62 -6.85 -0.80
C ASN A 480 -13.16 -6.02 0.42
N ILE A 481 -13.86 -4.93 0.76
CA ILE A 481 -13.62 -4.19 2.01
C ILE A 481 -13.91 -5.05 3.25
N GLU A 482 -14.95 -5.90 3.21
CA GLU A 482 -15.25 -6.81 4.32
C GLU A 482 -14.23 -7.98 4.38
N ARG A 483 -13.79 -8.52 3.24
CA ARG A 483 -12.68 -9.49 3.15
C ARG A 483 -11.41 -8.93 3.81
N MET A 484 -10.98 -7.71 3.44
CA MET A 484 -9.83 -7.05 4.06
C MET A 484 -10.01 -6.84 5.56
N LYS A 485 -11.20 -6.42 5.99
CA LYS A 485 -11.54 -6.23 7.41
C LYS A 485 -11.44 -7.54 8.21
N GLN A 486 -11.87 -8.66 7.66
CA GLN A 486 -11.73 -9.97 8.30
C GLN A 486 -10.26 -10.39 8.43
N ILE A 487 -9.46 -10.20 7.38
CA ILE A 487 -8.01 -10.51 7.39
C ILE A 487 -7.30 -9.68 8.47
N TYR A 488 -7.51 -8.36 8.52
CA TYR A 488 -6.89 -7.52 9.55
C TYR A 488 -7.39 -7.82 10.98
N GLN A 489 -8.64 -8.27 11.15
CA GLN A 489 -9.13 -8.75 12.45
C GLN A 489 -8.46 -10.06 12.89
N GLN A 490 -8.19 -10.99 11.96
CA GLN A 490 -7.46 -12.22 12.25
C GLN A 490 -6.00 -11.90 12.62
N LEU A 491 -5.34 -11.02 11.86
CA LEU A 491 -3.98 -10.54 12.17
C LEU A 491 -3.90 -9.83 13.53
N SER A 492 -4.91 -9.05 13.92
CA SER A 492 -4.94 -8.44 15.26
C SER A 492 -5.13 -9.45 16.39
N ARG A 493 -5.81 -10.58 16.14
CA ARG A 493 -5.90 -11.69 17.12
C ARG A 493 -4.56 -12.41 17.25
N TYR A 494 -3.88 -12.70 16.14
CA TYR A 494 -2.53 -13.29 16.17
C TYR A 494 -1.49 -12.39 16.84
N ARG A 495 -1.60 -11.06 16.75
CA ARG A 495 -0.73 -10.14 17.52
C ARG A 495 -0.82 -10.31 19.05
N GLY A 496 -1.85 -10.97 19.58
CA GLY A 496 -1.95 -11.34 21.00
C GLY A 496 -1.12 -12.58 21.40
N LEU A 497 -0.61 -13.35 20.44
CA LEU A 497 0.24 -14.53 20.62
C LEU A 497 1.47 -14.36 19.72
N GLY A 498 2.45 -13.62 20.24
CA GLY A 498 3.33 -12.79 19.42
C GLY A 498 4.32 -13.52 18.51
N LEU A 499 4.34 -13.11 17.22
CA LEU A 499 5.46 -13.32 16.30
C LEU A 499 5.44 -12.31 15.13
N LEU A 500 5.45 -10.99 15.43
CA LEU A 500 5.70 -9.89 14.46
C LEU A 500 5.92 -8.54 15.20
N ALA A 501 7.05 -8.40 15.90
CA ALA A 501 7.31 -7.27 16.81
C ALA A 501 7.77 -5.96 16.14
N SER A 502 8.02 -5.96 14.82
CA SER A 502 8.72 -4.87 14.10
C SER A 502 7.82 -3.80 13.46
N VAL A 503 6.49 -3.99 13.44
CA VAL A 503 5.54 -3.01 12.85
C VAL A 503 4.68 -2.36 13.95
N PRO A 504 5.16 -1.26 14.56
CA PRO A 504 4.37 -0.49 15.51
C PRO A 504 3.15 0.11 14.81
N SER A 505 1.98 -0.06 15.42
CA SER A 505 0.73 0.57 14.97
C SER A 505 0.80 2.08 15.21
N ASN A 506 1.34 2.81 14.23
CA ASN A 506 1.59 4.25 14.29
C ASN A 506 0.29 5.04 14.54
N PRO A 507 0.12 5.70 15.71
CA PRO A 507 -1.07 6.50 15.99
C PRO A 507 -1.13 7.78 15.16
N ASN A 508 0.01 8.27 14.66
CA ASN A 508 0.12 9.54 13.93
C ASN A 508 -0.18 9.37 12.44
N GLY A 509 -1.46 9.19 12.14
CA GLY A 509 -2.01 9.17 10.78
C GLY A 509 -2.15 10.55 10.16
N ASN A 510 -1.04 11.27 9.91
CA ASN A 510 -1.09 12.53 9.18
C ASN A 510 -1.12 12.29 7.65
N GLY A 511 -2.28 11.85 7.16
CA GLY A 511 -2.58 11.62 5.74
C GLY A 511 -2.78 12.92 4.97
N GLY A 512 -1.71 13.69 4.78
CA GLY A 512 -1.75 15.07 4.28
C GLY A 512 -2.26 15.26 2.85
N LEU A 513 -3.59 15.33 2.69
CA LEU A 513 -4.25 16.12 1.65
C LEU A 513 -4.01 17.61 1.97
N MET A 514 -2.98 18.17 1.35
CA MET A 514 -2.48 19.53 1.64
C MET A 514 -3.52 20.63 1.37
N GLY A 515 -3.47 21.69 2.19
CA GLY A 515 -3.94 23.00 1.77
C GLY A 515 -3.91 24.07 2.86
N TYR A 516 -3.16 25.15 2.57
CA TYR A 516 -3.49 26.57 2.79
C TYR A 516 -3.89 27.02 4.23
N SER A 517 -3.28 28.04 4.87
CA SER A 517 -2.25 29.00 4.42
C SER A 517 -1.23 29.41 5.52
N PRO A 518 -1.04 30.70 5.88
CA PRO A 518 0.24 31.41 5.69
C PRO A 518 1.15 31.42 6.94
N GLY A 519 2.37 31.94 6.80
CA GLY A 519 3.37 32.01 7.88
C GLY A 519 3.59 33.43 8.45
N GLU A 520 4.13 33.48 9.66
CA GLU A 520 4.55 34.69 10.39
C GLU A 520 5.79 34.38 11.27
N ASN A 521 6.39 35.39 11.90
CA ASN A 521 7.79 35.40 12.35
C ASN A 521 8.02 35.43 13.88
N ILE A 522 8.94 34.58 14.38
CA ILE A 522 9.91 34.84 15.48
C ILE A 522 9.29 35.04 16.91
N PRO A 523 10.03 34.96 18.05
CA PRO A 523 11.10 34.04 18.50
C PRO A 523 10.50 32.92 19.40
N GLY A 524 11.19 31.98 20.08
CA GLY A 524 12.61 31.79 20.40
C GLY A 524 12.89 31.99 21.91
N CYS A 525 13.04 30.92 22.69
CA CYS A 525 13.62 30.95 24.05
C CYS A 525 14.16 29.56 24.50
N SER A 526 15.04 29.55 25.51
CA SER A 526 15.75 28.39 26.08
C SER A 526 14.95 27.73 27.23
N SER A 527 15.27 26.55 27.79
CA SER A 527 16.57 26.13 28.36
C SER A 527 16.54 24.68 28.90
N ASN A 528 17.74 24.13 29.23
CA ASN A 528 18.04 23.14 30.28
C ASN A 528 17.30 21.76 30.28
N ALA A 529 17.98 20.64 29.97
CA ALA A 529 18.82 19.79 30.87
C ALA A 529 18.01 18.68 31.60
N SER A 530 18.53 17.50 31.96
CA SER A 530 19.91 16.94 31.95
C SER A 530 19.95 15.40 31.76
N CYS A 531 21.14 14.80 31.91
CA CYS A 531 21.57 13.38 31.90
C CYS A 531 20.63 12.37 32.63
N THR A 532 20.69 11.04 32.43
CA THR A 532 21.84 10.09 32.33
C THR A 532 21.61 8.90 31.35
N GLN A 533 22.62 8.31 30.70
CA GLN A 533 23.40 7.08 31.07
C GLN A 533 22.56 5.97 31.76
N GLY A 534 22.61 4.66 31.44
CA GLY A 534 23.36 3.80 30.48
C GLY A 534 22.84 2.34 30.61
N SER A 535 23.47 1.22 30.19
CA SER A 535 24.53 0.90 29.19
C SER A 535 24.88 -0.61 29.25
N GLY A 536 24.97 -1.34 28.13
CA GLY A 536 25.34 -2.80 28.07
C GLY A 536 24.32 -3.69 27.31
N ILE A 537 24.60 -4.47 26.24
CA ILE A 537 25.84 -4.84 25.51
C ILE A 537 26.77 -5.79 26.32
N LEU A 538 27.35 -6.94 25.90
CA LEU A 538 27.61 -7.70 24.62
C LEU A 538 27.16 -9.21 24.80
N HIS A 539 26.79 -10.02 23.78
CA HIS A 539 27.60 -10.96 22.91
C HIS A 539 28.53 -12.00 23.63
N TYR A 540 29.00 -13.15 23.09
CA TYR A 540 28.97 -13.83 21.75
C TYR A 540 29.38 -15.35 21.88
N ALA A 541 29.31 -16.13 20.76
CA ALA A 541 30.24 -17.24 20.37
C ALA A 541 30.22 -18.61 21.14
N HIS A 542 30.66 -19.78 20.62
CA HIS A 542 30.92 -20.33 19.25
C HIS A 542 31.00 -21.90 19.29
N GLY A 543 31.04 -22.56 18.12
CA GLY A 543 31.40 -24.00 17.89
C GLY A 543 30.35 -24.77 17.06
N ASP A 544 30.58 -25.32 15.85
CA ASP A 544 31.52 -26.36 15.36
C ASP A 544 30.96 -27.80 15.45
N SER A 545 31.07 -28.73 14.47
CA SER A 545 31.58 -28.68 13.07
C SER A 545 31.24 -29.99 12.27
N GLN A 546 31.41 -29.99 10.92
CA GLN A 546 31.60 -31.17 10.01
C GLN A 546 30.41 -32.18 9.80
N GLN A 547 30.28 -33.02 8.74
CA GLN A 547 31.06 -33.27 7.49
C GLN A 547 30.20 -33.76 6.27
N THR A 548 30.85 -34.21 5.17
CA THR A 548 30.46 -34.25 3.74
C THR A 548 29.96 -35.59 3.11
N HIS A 549 29.54 -35.52 1.81
CA HIS A 549 29.45 -36.56 0.72
C HIS A 549 28.06 -37.11 0.29
N LEU A 550 27.81 -37.64 -0.94
CA LEU A 550 28.11 -37.24 -2.35
C LEU A 550 27.36 -38.21 -3.35
N LEU A 551 27.43 -37.97 -4.69
CA LEU A 551 26.99 -38.79 -5.86
C LEU A 551 25.49 -38.74 -6.29
N LYS A 552 25.06 -39.11 -7.52
CA LYS A 552 25.50 -38.74 -8.92
C LYS A 552 24.49 -39.31 -9.98
N GLN A 553 24.49 -38.77 -11.22
CA GLN A 553 23.83 -39.29 -12.48
C GLN A 553 22.27 -39.26 -12.53
N GLY A 554 21.59 -39.21 -13.69
CA GLY A 554 22.02 -39.02 -15.10
C GLY A 554 20.88 -39.20 -16.15
N LYS A 555 21.17 -38.95 -17.45
CA LYS A 555 20.29 -38.97 -18.66
C LYS A 555 19.28 -37.80 -18.79
N GLU A 556 19.02 -37.17 -19.95
CA GLU A 556 18.95 -37.52 -21.40
C GLU A 556 17.61 -38.13 -21.88
N GLU A 557 16.86 -37.40 -22.71
CA GLU A 557 16.39 -37.87 -24.02
C GLU A 557 15.88 -36.70 -24.91
N SER A 558 15.58 -36.97 -26.18
CA SER A 558 15.30 -35.93 -27.20
C SER A 558 14.26 -36.38 -28.23
N PHE A 559 13.45 -35.45 -28.76
CA PHE A 559 12.65 -35.65 -29.97
C PHE A 559 12.38 -34.30 -30.68
N GLY A 560 12.17 -34.33 -31.99
CA GLY A 560 11.87 -33.14 -32.80
C GLY A 560 10.89 -33.45 -33.94
N GLY A 561 10.46 -32.41 -34.66
CA GLY A 561 9.56 -32.54 -35.81
C GLY A 561 9.45 -31.26 -36.64
N ARG A 562 9.50 -31.39 -37.97
CA ARG A 562 9.26 -30.31 -38.94
C ARG A 562 7.86 -30.43 -39.53
N VAL A 563 7.24 -29.31 -39.89
CA VAL A 563 6.37 -29.19 -41.09
C VAL A 563 6.61 -27.82 -41.72
N SER A 564 6.47 -27.69 -43.04
CA SER A 564 6.62 -26.43 -43.79
C SER A 564 5.47 -26.24 -44.78
N ALA A 565 5.07 -24.98 -45.00
CA ALA A 565 4.26 -24.51 -46.14
C ALA A 565 4.66 -23.03 -46.39
N VAL A 566 5.25 -22.65 -47.53
CA VAL A 566 4.60 -22.37 -48.84
C VAL A 566 3.67 -21.14 -48.70
N VAL A 567 4.19 -19.91 -48.85
CA VAL A 567 4.50 -19.15 -50.11
C VAL A 567 3.24 -18.51 -50.74
N GLY A 568 3.29 -17.18 -50.98
CA GLY A 568 2.11 -16.39 -51.42
C GLY A 568 2.36 -14.95 -51.91
N ASN A 569 3.32 -14.76 -52.82
CA ASN A 569 3.48 -13.68 -53.82
C ASN A 569 3.43 -12.15 -53.49
N TRP A 570 4.39 -11.46 -54.12
CA TRP A 570 4.52 -10.03 -54.46
C TRP A 570 3.47 -9.56 -55.52
N PRO A 571 3.32 -8.27 -55.94
CA PRO A 571 4.22 -7.08 -55.92
C PRO A 571 3.67 -5.86 -55.12
N ALA A 572 4.37 -4.75 -54.84
CA ALA A 572 5.48 -3.98 -55.46
C ALA A 572 5.06 -2.87 -56.48
N ALA A 573 5.91 -1.83 -56.59
CA ALA A 573 5.71 -0.50 -57.21
C ALA A 573 4.85 0.50 -56.38
N GLY A 574 5.18 1.80 -56.31
CA GLY A 574 6.30 2.52 -56.96
C GLY A 574 6.57 3.92 -56.36
N ASP A 575 7.58 4.58 -56.91
CA ASP A 575 8.22 5.82 -56.43
C ASP A 575 7.42 7.12 -56.68
N LEU A 576 7.79 8.21 -55.99
CA LEU A 576 8.28 9.48 -56.59
C LEU A 576 8.51 10.62 -55.56
N GLU A 577 9.58 11.40 -55.78
CA GLU A 577 9.85 12.84 -55.46
C GLU A 577 9.42 13.43 -54.09
N LEU A 578 10.25 14.01 -53.21
CA LEU A 578 11.45 14.89 -53.30
C LEU A 578 11.26 16.24 -54.01
N VAL A 579 11.13 17.35 -53.23
CA VAL A 579 11.98 18.58 -53.25
C VAL A 579 11.41 19.67 -52.29
N PRO A 580 12.22 20.53 -51.62
CA PRO A 580 11.77 21.39 -50.50
C PRO A 580 11.84 22.91 -50.74
N CYS A 581 11.30 23.70 -49.78
CA CYS A 581 11.53 25.14 -49.57
C CYS A 581 10.97 25.58 -48.20
N THR A 582 11.44 26.58 -47.46
CA THR A 582 12.74 27.29 -47.32
C THR A 582 12.70 28.10 -46.01
N GLU A 583 13.83 28.70 -45.62
CA GLU A 583 14.04 29.46 -44.38
C GLU A 583 13.11 30.69 -44.19
N ARG A 584 13.01 31.17 -42.94
CA ARG A 584 13.24 32.59 -42.63
C ARG A 584 13.68 32.84 -41.19
N THR A 585 14.72 33.66 -41.06
CA THR A 585 15.32 34.16 -39.81
C THR A 585 14.81 35.57 -39.46
N LEU A 586 15.07 35.99 -38.21
CA LEU A 586 15.41 37.34 -37.70
C LEU A 586 15.39 37.23 -36.15
N ASP A 587 16.51 37.47 -35.45
CA ASP A 587 16.94 38.77 -34.87
C ASP A 587 16.01 39.32 -33.77
N ARG A 588 16.48 39.97 -32.69
CA ARG A 588 17.80 40.08 -32.01
C ARG A 588 17.54 40.72 -30.62
N TYR A 589 18.48 40.67 -29.66
CA TYR A 589 18.83 41.78 -28.71
C TYR A 589 19.76 41.29 -27.57
N ASP A 590 21.06 41.53 -27.72
CA ASP A 590 21.92 42.43 -26.90
C ASP A 590 21.50 42.80 -25.45
N LEU A 591 22.39 43.07 -24.48
CA LEU A 591 23.83 42.75 -24.25
C LEU A 591 24.18 43.20 -22.79
N TYR A 592 25.47 43.35 -22.44
CA TYR A 592 26.06 43.95 -21.21
C TYR A 592 26.01 43.15 -19.88
N ILE A 593 26.94 43.34 -18.91
CA ILE A 593 28.44 43.41 -18.94
C ILE A 593 29.04 43.39 -17.50
N TRP A 594 30.15 42.66 -17.29
CA TRP A 594 31.19 42.85 -16.23
C TRP A 594 30.81 42.72 -14.71
N SER A 595 31.74 42.67 -13.73
CA SER A 595 33.07 42.01 -13.59
C SER A 595 33.64 42.17 -12.13
N LEU A 596 34.80 41.53 -11.81
CA LEU A 596 35.69 41.72 -10.62
C LEU A 596 35.18 41.11 -9.28
N ARG A 597 35.92 40.32 -8.45
CA ARG A 597 37.32 40.23 -7.90
C ARG A 597 37.49 40.96 -6.54
N THR A 598 38.25 40.54 -5.49
CA THR A 598 38.98 39.31 -5.02
C THR A 598 39.40 39.52 -3.52
N VAL A 599 40.18 38.62 -2.86
CA VAL A 599 40.95 38.77 -1.57
C VAL A 599 40.16 38.51 -0.26
N ALA A 600 40.64 37.86 0.84
CA ALA A 600 41.69 36.84 1.14
C ALA A 600 41.51 36.26 2.60
N ILE A 601 42.01 35.05 3.00
CA ILE A 601 43.19 34.74 3.91
C ILE A 601 43.05 35.27 5.38
N SER A 602 43.29 34.55 6.52
CA SER A 602 43.85 33.19 6.84
C SER A 602 43.69 32.72 8.33
N GLN A 603 43.85 31.40 8.58
CA GLN A 603 44.41 30.70 9.78
C GLN A 603 43.72 30.70 11.18
N TRP A 604 43.74 29.55 11.88
CA TRP A 604 44.57 29.22 13.09
C TRP A 604 44.37 27.73 13.52
N THR A 605 45.18 27.17 14.45
CA THR A 605 45.35 25.69 14.65
C THR A 605 45.63 25.18 16.09
N ALA A 606 45.52 23.84 16.28
CA ALA A 606 46.05 22.97 17.38
C ALA A 606 45.23 22.88 18.72
N ALA A 607 45.39 21.89 19.63
CA ALA A 607 46.34 20.75 19.74
C ALA A 607 45.88 19.52 20.62
N MET A 608 46.37 18.30 20.26
CA MET A 608 46.98 17.21 21.10
C MET A 608 46.28 16.35 22.23
N LEU A 609 46.33 15.01 22.02
CA LEU A 609 46.78 13.89 22.92
C LEU A 609 45.93 13.50 24.19
N TRP A 610 46.03 12.29 24.82
CA TRP A 610 47.01 11.17 24.78
C TRP A 610 46.44 9.77 25.22
N LYS A 611 46.99 8.66 24.67
CA LYS A 611 47.35 7.30 25.23
C LYS A 611 46.55 6.57 26.36
N LEU A 612 46.64 5.23 26.61
CA LEU A 612 46.91 3.97 25.84
C LEU A 612 46.71 2.71 26.78
N LEU A 613 46.42 1.53 26.19
CA LEU A 613 46.88 0.15 26.56
C LEU A 613 46.48 -0.62 27.86
N MET A 614 46.07 -1.90 27.65
CA MET A 614 46.46 -3.15 28.40
C MET A 614 45.96 -3.38 29.86
N ARG A 615 45.87 -4.62 30.41
CA ARG A 615 45.64 -6.03 29.94
C ARG A 615 45.46 -6.93 31.21
N SER A 616 45.15 -8.23 31.04
CA SER A 616 45.31 -9.33 32.05
C SER A 616 44.36 -9.31 33.27
N GLN A 617 44.14 -10.39 34.06
CA GLN A 617 43.88 -11.83 33.78
C GLN A 617 43.11 -12.46 35.02
N PRO A 618 43.07 -13.77 35.38
CA PRO A 618 41.78 -14.42 35.73
C PRO A 618 41.73 -15.10 37.13
N CYS A 619 40.82 -16.09 37.31
CA CYS A 619 40.64 -17.02 38.46
C CYS A 619 39.83 -16.47 39.66
N ARG A 620 39.12 -17.26 40.51
CA ARG A 620 38.88 -18.73 40.61
C ARG A 620 37.69 -19.06 41.58
N LEU A 621 37.31 -20.36 41.66
CA LEU A 621 36.56 -21.05 42.75
C LEU A 621 35.05 -20.70 42.90
N CYS A 622 34.10 -21.66 42.76
CA CYS A 622 33.60 -22.68 43.73
C CYS A 622 32.63 -22.10 44.80
N SER A 623 31.48 -22.72 45.14
CA SER A 623 31.26 -24.15 45.44
C SER A 623 29.77 -24.58 45.59
N PHE A 624 29.51 -25.90 45.44
CA PHE A 624 28.48 -26.75 46.11
C PHE A 624 26.97 -26.43 45.99
N ARG A 625 26.12 -27.32 45.42
CA ARG A 625 25.30 -28.42 46.07
C ARG A 625 24.15 -27.92 46.98
N LYS A 626 22.94 -28.50 47.02
CA LYS A 626 22.40 -29.79 46.49
C LYS A 626 20.85 -29.78 46.41
N ARG A 627 20.28 -30.55 45.47
CA ARG A 627 18.95 -31.23 45.42
C ARG A 627 17.77 -30.76 46.31
N LEU A 628 16.57 -30.68 45.70
CA LEU A 628 15.47 -31.63 45.95
C LEU A 628 14.48 -31.69 44.77
N SER A 629 13.46 -32.57 44.81
CA SER A 629 12.77 -33.13 43.64
C SER A 629 11.30 -32.73 43.47
N ALA A 630 10.84 -32.63 42.21
CA ALA A 630 9.42 -32.51 41.84
C ALA A 630 8.84 -33.82 41.25
N PRO A 631 7.53 -34.10 41.42
CA PRO A 631 6.89 -35.34 40.97
C PRO A 631 6.51 -35.34 39.47
N LYS A 632 6.25 -36.53 38.93
CA LYS A 632 5.83 -36.74 37.53
C LYS A 632 4.34 -36.44 37.33
N TYR A 633 4.01 -35.65 36.30
CA TYR A 633 2.72 -35.70 35.61
C TYR A 633 2.95 -35.66 34.09
N ARG A 634 2.17 -36.43 33.32
CA ARG A 634 2.28 -36.51 31.85
C ARG A 634 1.45 -35.42 31.18
N PRO A 635 2.01 -34.61 30.26
CA PRO A 635 1.23 -33.97 29.20
C PRO A 635 0.90 -35.02 28.13
N PHE A 636 -0.37 -35.19 27.78
CA PHE A 636 -0.76 -35.92 26.58
C PHE A 636 -0.52 -35.03 25.35
N LEU A 637 0.71 -35.01 24.86
CA LEU A 637 0.99 -34.57 23.49
C LEU A 637 0.69 -35.75 22.56
N ALA A 638 -0.43 -35.67 21.85
CA ALA A 638 -0.71 -36.59 20.76
C ALA A 638 0.33 -36.38 19.66
N PHE A 639 1.20 -37.38 19.46
CA PHE A 639 2.12 -37.40 18.33
C PHE A 639 1.31 -37.43 17.03
N PHE A 640 1.37 -36.37 16.24
CA PHE A 640 1.28 -36.53 14.79
C PHE A 640 2.58 -37.20 14.33
N THR A 641 2.59 -38.52 14.32
CA THR A 641 3.61 -39.29 13.60
C THR A 641 3.52 -38.92 12.13
N CYS A 642 4.58 -38.31 11.59
CA CYS A 642 4.69 -38.07 10.15
C CYS A 642 4.95 -39.41 9.45
N THR A 643 3.88 -40.16 9.19
CA THR A 643 3.90 -41.29 8.27
C THR A 643 4.03 -40.75 6.86
N THR A 644 5.21 -40.91 6.26
CA THR A 644 5.46 -40.59 4.86
C THR A 644 4.79 -41.62 3.96
N ASP A 645 3.48 -41.48 3.77
CA ASP A 645 2.73 -42.17 2.71
C ASP A 645 2.13 -41.10 1.79
N SER A 646 2.68 -41.00 0.57
CA SER A 646 2.40 -39.94 -0.39
C SER A 646 1.25 -40.28 -1.35
N GLN A 647 0.27 -41.05 -0.89
CA GLN A 647 -1.01 -41.19 -1.59
C GLN A 647 -1.85 -39.92 -1.40
N SER A 648 -2.14 -39.23 -2.51
CA SER A 648 -3.15 -38.18 -2.51
C SER A 648 -4.52 -38.79 -2.22
N LYS A 649 -5.11 -38.45 -1.05
CA LYS A 649 -6.52 -38.73 -0.78
C LYS A 649 -7.34 -38.17 -1.95
N LYS A 650 -8.01 -39.07 -2.67
CA LYS A 650 -8.92 -38.71 -3.76
C LYS A 650 -10.25 -38.25 -3.15
N GLU A 651 -10.93 -37.31 -3.80
CA GLU A 651 -12.24 -36.84 -3.32
C GLU A 651 -13.20 -38.02 -3.10
N ASN A 652 -13.95 -37.96 -1.99
CA ASN A 652 -14.98 -38.91 -1.65
C ASN A 652 -16.13 -38.78 -2.65
N LYS A 653 -16.09 -39.62 -3.70
CA LYS A 653 -17.02 -39.56 -4.83
C LYS A 653 -18.49 -39.61 -4.39
N LYS A 654 -18.80 -40.39 -3.35
CA LYS A 654 -20.15 -40.48 -2.79
C LYS A 654 -20.60 -39.13 -2.20
N THR A 655 -19.74 -38.43 -1.46
CA THR A 655 -20.00 -37.08 -0.96
C THR A 655 -20.24 -36.09 -2.08
N VAL A 656 -19.38 -36.12 -3.12
CA VAL A 656 -19.49 -35.28 -4.32
C VAL A 656 -20.82 -35.55 -5.05
N GLU A 657 -21.19 -36.81 -5.28
CA GLU A 657 -22.45 -37.19 -5.92
C GLU A 657 -23.68 -36.79 -5.09
N LYS A 658 -23.66 -36.97 -3.76
CA LYS A 658 -24.74 -36.53 -2.86
C LYS A 658 -24.91 -35.00 -2.87
N LEU A 659 -23.83 -34.23 -2.80
CA LEU A 659 -23.88 -32.76 -2.89
C LEU A 659 -24.41 -32.29 -4.24
N PHE A 660 -24.03 -32.96 -5.34
CA PHE A 660 -24.51 -32.61 -6.67
C PHE A 660 -26.03 -32.81 -6.81
N LYS A 661 -26.58 -33.90 -6.25
CA LYS A 661 -28.04 -34.14 -6.22
C LYS A 661 -28.80 -33.05 -5.45
N LEU A 662 -28.19 -32.44 -4.44
CA LEU A 662 -28.73 -31.32 -3.68
C LEU A 662 -28.53 -29.94 -4.36
N SER A 663 -28.10 -29.91 -5.63
CA SER A 663 -27.84 -28.69 -6.41
C SER A 663 -26.79 -27.74 -5.79
N VAL A 664 -25.86 -28.26 -4.99
CA VAL A 664 -24.75 -27.50 -4.38
C VAL A 664 -23.64 -27.27 -5.42
N ASP A 665 -23.16 -26.03 -5.63
CA ASP A 665 -21.99 -25.80 -6.49
C ASP A 665 -20.69 -26.31 -5.84
N ILE A 666 -20.32 -27.53 -6.21
CA ILE A 666 -19.11 -28.20 -5.74
C ILE A 666 -17.84 -27.43 -6.16
N ARG A 667 -17.87 -26.61 -7.22
CA ARG A 667 -16.73 -25.75 -7.61
C ARG A 667 -16.45 -24.67 -6.56
N LYS A 668 -17.51 -24.07 -6.00
CA LYS A 668 -17.42 -23.13 -4.86
C LYS A 668 -16.87 -23.81 -3.60
N ILE A 669 -17.27 -25.05 -3.30
CA ILE A 669 -16.71 -25.83 -2.18
C ILE A 669 -15.22 -26.12 -2.41
N ARG A 670 -14.84 -26.69 -3.56
CA ARG A 670 -13.45 -26.99 -3.94
C ARG A 670 -12.53 -25.77 -3.79
N ARG A 671 -12.98 -24.58 -4.23
CA ARG A 671 -12.21 -23.33 -4.13
C ARG A 671 -12.05 -22.83 -2.69
N LEU A 672 -13.07 -22.97 -1.84
CA LEU A 672 -13.10 -22.32 -0.53
C LEU A 672 -12.64 -23.24 0.62
N LYS A 673 -13.11 -24.49 0.66
CA LYS A 673 -12.82 -25.48 1.72
C LYS A 673 -12.78 -26.90 1.14
N GLY A 674 -12.03 -27.10 0.06
CA GLY A 674 -11.97 -28.38 -0.67
C GLY A 674 -11.55 -29.61 0.16
N TRP A 675 -10.86 -29.41 1.29
CA TRP A 675 -10.47 -30.50 2.21
C TRP A 675 -11.67 -31.29 2.73
N VAL A 676 -12.85 -30.66 2.87
CA VAL A 676 -14.09 -31.33 3.34
C VAL A 676 -14.54 -32.43 2.37
N LEU A 677 -14.15 -32.37 1.09
CA LEU A 677 -14.42 -33.40 0.10
C LEU A 677 -13.43 -34.59 0.17
N LEU A 678 -12.43 -34.53 1.05
CA LEU A 678 -11.42 -35.58 1.28
C LEU A 678 -11.69 -36.40 2.55
N GLU A 679 -12.77 -36.08 3.27
CA GLU A 679 -13.18 -36.78 4.49
C GLU A 679 -13.97 -38.05 4.16
N ASP A 680 -13.65 -39.13 4.87
CA ASP A 680 -14.23 -40.46 4.61
C ASP A 680 -15.65 -40.59 5.19
N GLU A 681 -15.89 -40.01 6.36
CA GLU A 681 -17.22 -39.91 6.99
C GLU A 681 -17.90 -38.58 6.65
N THR A 682 -19.04 -38.63 5.94
CA THR A 682 -19.86 -37.44 5.64
C THR A 682 -21.36 -37.78 5.64
N TYR A 683 -22.16 -36.85 6.14
CA TYR A 683 -23.57 -37.00 6.49
C TYR A 683 -24.48 -36.10 5.62
N VAL A 684 -24.22 -36.08 4.31
CA VAL A 684 -24.79 -35.09 3.37
C VAL A 684 -26.32 -35.13 3.30
N GLU A 685 -26.91 -36.32 3.21
CA GLU A 685 -28.36 -36.49 3.07
C GLU A 685 -29.06 -36.31 4.42
N GLU A 686 -28.41 -36.74 5.50
CA GLU A 686 -28.86 -36.66 6.87
C GLU A 686 -28.95 -35.20 7.35
N ILE A 687 -27.94 -34.38 7.03
CA ILE A 687 -27.93 -32.94 7.31
C ILE A 687 -28.94 -32.18 6.43
N ALA A 688 -29.08 -32.55 5.16
CA ALA A 688 -30.11 -32.00 4.28
C ALA A 688 -31.53 -32.29 4.83
N ASN A 689 -31.80 -33.52 5.24
CA ASN A 689 -33.05 -33.93 5.86
C ASN A 689 -33.34 -33.15 7.15
N ILE A 690 -32.35 -32.94 8.02
CA ILE A 690 -32.52 -32.13 9.26
C ILE A 690 -32.89 -30.67 8.93
N LEU A 691 -32.29 -30.08 7.89
CA LEU A 691 -32.62 -28.72 7.45
C LEU A 691 -34.01 -28.64 6.79
N GLN A 692 -34.40 -29.64 5.99
CA GLN A 692 -35.74 -29.72 5.41
C GLN A 692 -36.82 -29.92 6.49
N GLN A 693 -36.55 -30.74 7.51
CA GLN A 693 -37.40 -30.91 8.70
C GLN A 693 -37.50 -29.64 9.59
N LEU A 694 -36.68 -28.62 9.34
CA LEU A 694 -36.78 -27.29 9.94
C LEU A 694 -37.55 -26.29 9.05
N GLY A 695 -37.97 -26.71 7.85
CA GLY A 695 -38.65 -25.86 6.86
C GLY A 695 -37.71 -25.14 5.88
N ALA A 696 -36.47 -25.60 5.70
CA ALA A 696 -35.59 -25.08 4.65
C ALA A 696 -36.00 -25.61 3.27
N SER A 697 -36.13 -24.72 2.28
CA SER A 697 -36.24 -25.11 0.87
C SER A 697 -34.95 -25.74 0.37
N GLU A 698 -35.01 -26.54 -0.70
CA GLU A 698 -33.84 -27.14 -1.34
C GLU A 698 -32.79 -26.08 -1.71
N THR A 699 -33.24 -24.92 -2.19
CA THR A 699 -32.39 -23.75 -2.47
C THR A 699 -31.71 -23.17 -1.23
N ALA A 700 -32.37 -23.17 -0.07
CA ALA A 700 -31.77 -22.74 1.20
C ALA A 700 -30.78 -23.78 1.73
N VAL A 701 -31.08 -25.09 1.60
CA VAL A 701 -30.14 -26.17 1.92
C VAL A 701 -28.86 -26.04 1.09
N ALA A 702 -28.99 -25.85 -0.23
CA ALA A 702 -27.85 -25.63 -1.11
C ALA A 702 -27.04 -24.38 -0.69
N SER A 703 -27.70 -23.24 -0.48
CA SER A 703 -27.11 -21.97 -0.01
C SER A 703 -26.34 -22.14 1.31
N ILE A 704 -26.86 -22.94 2.25
CA ILE A 704 -26.22 -23.25 3.54
C ILE A 704 -24.97 -24.11 3.35
N LEU A 705 -25.06 -25.22 2.61
CA LEU A 705 -23.95 -26.15 2.40
C LEU A 705 -22.81 -25.53 1.56
N GLU A 706 -23.13 -24.65 0.61
CA GLU A 706 -22.15 -23.86 -0.13
C GLU A 706 -21.40 -22.82 0.72
N ARG A 707 -21.95 -22.43 1.88
CA ARG A 707 -21.40 -21.40 2.77
C ARG A 707 -20.74 -21.96 4.02
N CYS A 708 -21.17 -23.13 4.50
CA CYS A 708 -20.52 -23.89 5.55
C CYS A 708 -20.46 -25.38 5.15
N PRO A 709 -19.51 -25.76 4.28
CA PRO A 709 -19.32 -27.16 3.88
C PRO A 709 -19.07 -28.08 5.08
N GLU A 710 -18.45 -27.59 6.16
CA GLU A 710 -18.21 -28.37 7.38
C GLU A 710 -19.49 -28.85 8.08
N ALA A 711 -20.67 -28.37 7.69
CA ALA A 711 -21.94 -28.95 8.10
C ALA A 711 -22.00 -30.46 7.86
N ILE A 712 -21.43 -30.97 6.75
CA ILE A 712 -21.56 -32.38 6.35
C ILE A 712 -20.66 -33.34 7.13
N ILE A 713 -19.67 -32.84 7.89
CA ILE A 713 -18.82 -33.65 8.79
C ILE A 713 -19.33 -33.61 10.24
N CYS A 714 -20.40 -32.85 10.51
CA CYS A 714 -21.06 -32.87 11.82
C CYS A 714 -21.99 -34.10 11.90
N SER A 715 -21.93 -34.87 12.98
CA SER A 715 -22.82 -36.02 13.13
C SER A 715 -24.30 -35.58 13.23
N PRO A 716 -25.26 -36.36 12.69
CA PRO A 716 -26.68 -36.04 12.76
C PRO A 716 -27.20 -35.92 14.20
N THR A 717 -26.60 -36.65 15.14
CA THR A 717 -26.90 -36.54 16.57
C THR A 717 -26.47 -35.17 17.13
N ALA A 718 -25.24 -34.73 16.86
CA ALA A 718 -24.74 -33.44 17.32
C ALA A 718 -25.52 -32.25 16.71
N VAL A 719 -25.95 -32.36 15.45
CA VAL A 719 -26.74 -31.32 14.79
C VAL A 719 -28.19 -31.28 15.30
N ASN A 720 -28.77 -32.41 15.71
CA ASN A 720 -30.05 -32.41 16.44
C ASN A 720 -29.91 -31.83 17.86
N THR A 721 -28.83 -32.10 18.59
CA THR A 721 -28.54 -31.39 19.86
C THR A 721 -28.37 -29.88 19.64
N GLN A 722 -27.82 -29.45 18.51
CA GLN A 722 -27.84 -28.03 18.12
C GLN A 722 -29.25 -27.51 17.80
N ARG A 723 -30.10 -28.27 17.10
CA ARG A 723 -31.51 -27.93 16.85
C ARG A 723 -32.23 -27.65 18.18
N GLU A 724 -32.15 -28.55 19.15
CA GLU A 724 -32.74 -28.40 20.48
C GLU A 724 -32.22 -27.13 21.19
N LEU A 725 -30.90 -26.96 21.23
CA LEU A 725 -30.23 -25.83 21.88
C LEU A 725 -30.64 -24.48 21.26
N TRP A 726 -30.83 -24.42 19.95
CA TRP A 726 -31.32 -23.22 19.26
C TRP A 726 -32.84 -23.04 19.44
N GLN A 727 -33.64 -24.10 19.52
CA GLN A 727 -35.09 -24.03 19.79
C GLN A 727 -35.42 -23.48 21.20
N LEU A 728 -34.54 -23.68 22.20
CA LEU A 728 -34.63 -23.00 23.51
C LEU A 728 -34.74 -21.46 23.36
N VAL A 729 -34.13 -20.92 22.29
CA VAL A 729 -34.06 -19.50 22.00
C VAL A 729 -35.06 -19.11 20.90
N CYS A 730 -35.11 -19.82 19.78
CA CYS A 730 -35.97 -19.54 18.63
C CYS A 730 -37.04 -20.63 18.44
N LYS A 731 -38.21 -20.46 19.08
CA LYS A 731 -39.34 -21.40 19.01
C LYS A 731 -40.09 -21.45 17.66
N ASN A 732 -39.65 -20.71 16.65
CA ASN A 732 -40.31 -20.65 15.33
C ASN A 732 -39.30 -21.07 14.27
N GLU A 733 -39.56 -22.20 13.62
CA GLU A 733 -38.54 -22.90 12.81
C GLU A 733 -38.21 -22.14 11.53
N GLU A 734 -39.16 -21.46 10.88
CA GLU A 734 -38.86 -20.55 9.76
C GLU A 734 -37.84 -19.46 10.13
N LYS A 735 -37.97 -18.85 11.32
CA LYS A 735 -37.04 -17.83 11.81
C LYS A 735 -35.69 -18.44 12.18
N LEU A 736 -35.67 -19.69 12.64
CA LEU A 736 -34.43 -20.44 12.86
C LEU A 736 -33.73 -20.74 11.53
N VAL A 737 -34.43 -21.24 10.50
CA VAL A 737 -33.89 -21.43 9.14
C VAL A 737 -33.31 -20.14 8.59
N LYS A 738 -34.04 -19.01 8.67
CA LYS A 738 -33.57 -17.69 8.21
C LYS A 738 -32.32 -17.20 8.98
N LEU A 739 -32.12 -17.64 10.24
CA LEU A 739 -30.90 -17.39 11.00
C LEU A 739 -29.74 -18.32 10.63
N ILE A 740 -30.02 -19.61 10.38
CA ILE A 740 -29.02 -20.59 9.91
C ILE A 740 -28.53 -20.20 8.51
N GLU A 741 -29.42 -19.79 7.61
CA GLU A 741 -29.03 -19.29 6.29
C GLU A 741 -28.14 -18.05 6.39
N GLN A 742 -28.44 -17.12 7.30
CA GLN A 742 -27.59 -15.93 7.48
C GLN A 742 -26.25 -16.25 8.16
N PHE A 743 -26.22 -17.13 9.15
CA PHE A 743 -25.08 -17.40 10.03
C PHE A 743 -24.82 -18.91 10.25
N PRO A 744 -24.54 -19.70 9.20
CA PRO A 744 -24.52 -21.17 9.30
C PRO A 744 -23.42 -21.70 10.23
N GLU A 745 -22.24 -21.05 10.24
CA GLU A 745 -21.13 -21.41 11.13
C GLU A 745 -21.51 -21.35 12.62
N SER A 746 -22.45 -20.47 13.02
CA SER A 746 -22.94 -20.37 14.40
C SER A 746 -23.85 -21.55 14.80
N PHE A 747 -24.48 -22.21 13.83
CA PHE A 747 -25.33 -23.39 14.04
C PHE A 747 -24.50 -24.68 14.01
N PHE A 748 -23.62 -24.84 13.02
CA PHE A 748 -22.80 -26.06 12.87
C PHE A 748 -21.55 -26.11 13.76
N THR A 749 -21.34 -25.11 14.63
CA THR A 749 -20.32 -25.23 15.69
C THR A 749 -20.75 -26.27 16.73
N VAL A 750 -20.13 -27.45 16.73
CA VAL A 750 -20.46 -28.55 17.68
C VAL A 750 -19.73 -28.43 19.04
N LYS A 751 -18.76 -27.52 19.20
CA LYS A 751 -17.97 -27.39 20.43
C LYS A 751 -18.76 -26.86 21.63
N ASP A 752 -18.32 -27.26 22.82
CA ASP A 752 -18.73 -26.74 24.14
C ASP A 752 -20.25 -26.74 24.43
N GLN A 753 -20.98 -27.78 23.97
CA GLN A 753 -22.44 -27.91 24.08
C GLN A 753 -23.00 -27.58 25.48
N GLU A 754 -22.39 -28.14 26.52
CA GLU A 754 -22.84 -27.97 27.91
C GLU A 754 -22.71 -26.51 28.37
N ASN A 755 -21.53 -25.90 28.19
CA ASN A 755 -21.34 -24.47 28.46
C ASN A 755 -22.34 -23.61 27.68
N ARG A 756 -22.61 -23.95 26.42
CA ARG A 756 -23.56 -23.18 25.60
C ARG A 756 -25.00 -23.29 26.11
N LYS A 757 -25.45 -24.49 26.50
CA LYS A 757 -26.77 -24.74 27.12
C LYS A 757 -26.90 -23.99 28.44
N LEU A 758 -25.94 -24.15 29.35
CA LEU A 758 -25.89 -23.49 30.66
C LEU A 758 -25.88 -21.96 30.53
N ASN A 759 -25.11 -21.41 29.60
CA ASN A 759 -25.09 -19.95 29.36
C ASN A 759 -26.41 -19.43 28.77
N ILE A 760 -27.10 -20.19 27.90
CA ILE A 760 -28.44 -19.81 27.41
C ILE A 760 -29.43 -19.76 28.58
N GLN A 761 -29.47 -20.79 29.43
CA GLN A 761 -30.34 -20.85 30.60
C GLN A 761 -30.05 -19.69 31.57
N PHE A 762 -28.78 -19.46 31.90
CA PHE A 762 -28.35 -18.33 32.75
C PHE A 762 -28.80 -16.97 32.21
N PHE A 763 -28.68 -16.71 30.91
CA PHE A 763 -29.15 -15.45 30.32
C PHE A 763 -30.68 -15.34 30.30
N GLN A 764 -31.42 -16.45 30.20
CA GLN A 764 -32.87 -16.48 30.34
C GLN A 764 -33.30 -16.18 31.79
N GLU A 765 -32.67 -16.81 32.79
CA GLU A 765 -32.87 -16.56 34.23
C GLU A 765 -32.58 -15.10 34.63
N LEU A 766 -31.51 -14.53 34.07
CA LEU A 766 -31.15 -13.12 34.24
C LEU A 766 -32.25 -12.17 33.71
N GLY A 767 -33.04 -12.63 32.73
CA GLY A 767 -34.16 -11.91 32.13
C GLY A 767 -33.89 -11.34 30.74
N LEU A 768 -32.85 -11.80 30.03
CA LEU A 768 -32.62 -11.39 28.64
C LEU A 768 -33.66 -12.04 27.72
N LYS A 769 -34.35 -11.20 26.92
CA LYS A 769 -35.31 -11.70 25.92
C LYS A 769 -34.61 -12.59 24.90
N ASN A 770 -35.20 -13.74 24.56
CA ASN A 770 -34.66 -14.69 23.59
C ASN A 770 -34.14 -14.07 22.28
N VAL A 771 -34.79 -13.02 21.73
CA VAL A 771 -34.31 -12.31 20.53
C VAL A 771 -32.92 -11.70 20.71
N VAL A 772 -32.58 -11.25 21.92
CA VAL A 772 -31.26 -10.73 22.28
C VAL A 772 -30.24 -11.86 22.39
N ILE A 773 -30.62 -12.98 23.02
CA ILE A 773 -29.77 -14.18 23.17
C ILE A 773 -29.47 -14.81 21.80
N SER A 774 -30.47 -14.90 20.92
CA SER A 774 -30.31 -15.36 19.53
C SER A 774 -29.31 -14.50 18.76
N ARG A 775 -29.39 -13.17 18.91
CA ARG A 775 -28.39 -12.26 18.32
C ARG A 775 -27.02 -12.42 18.98
N PHE A 776 -26.91 -12.69 20.28
CA PHE A 776 -25.61 -12.99 20.90
C PHE A 776 -25.01 -14.27 20.31
N LEU A 777 -25.80 -15.32 20.06
CA LEU A 777 -25.33 -16.57 19.46
C LEU A 777 -24.77 -16.36 18.04
N THR A 778 -25.34 -15.44 17.25
CA THR A 778 -24.83 -15.12 15.91
C THR A 778 -23.69 -14.09 15.90
N THR A 779 -23.72 -13.06 16.75
CA THR A 779 -22.73 -11.95 16.71
C THR A 779 -21.60 -12.06 17.73
N ALA A 780 -21.73 -12.91 18.74
CA ALA A 780 -20.82 -12.97 19.89
C ALA A 780 -20.74 -14.41 20.50
N SER A 781 -20.80 -15.43 19.65
CA SER A 781 -20.83 -16.87 20.00
C SER A 781 -19.84 -17.29 21.08
N ASN A 782 -18.62 -16.72 21.08
CA ASN A 782 -17.56 -16.95 22.06
C ASN A 782 -18.03 -16.82 23.53
N ILE A 783 -19.01 -15.95 23.82
CA ILE A 783 -19.54 -15.75 25.18
C ILE A 783 -20.12 -17.05 25.74
N PHE A 784 -20.76 -17.87 24.89
CA PHE A 784 -21.40 -19.14 25.29
C PHE A 784 -20.42 -20.30 25.43
N HIS A 785 -19.19 -20.16 24.91
CA HIS A 785 -18.13 -21.16 25.03
C HIS A 785 -17.31 -20.97 26.32
N ASN A 786 -17.39 -19.80 26.97
CA ASN A 786 -16.86 -19.60 28.33
C ASN A 786 -17.58 -20.53 29.32
N PRO A 787 -16.87 -21.07 30.34
CA PRO A 787 -17.52 -21.66 31.51
C PRO A 787 -18.51 -20.68 32.15
N ILE A 788 -19.70 -21.16 32.52
CA ILE A 788 -20.80 -20.34 33.07
C ILE A 788 -20.35 -19.46 34.24
N GLU A 789 -19.49 -19.97 35.13
CA GLU A 789 -18.99 -19.21 36.30
C GLU A 789 -18.20 -17.96 35.92
N LYS A 790 -17.51 -17.94 34.78
CA LYS A 790 -16.83 -16.74 34.27
C LYS A 790 -17.82 -15.65 33.87
N ASN A 791 -18.93 -16.03 33.24
CA ASN A 791 -20.01 -15.11 32.88
C ASN A 791 -20.78 -14.64 34.13
N LYS A 792 -21.09 -15.53 35.08
CA LYS A 792 -21.66 -15.17 36.39
C LYS A 792 -20.78 -14.19 37.17
N GLN A 793 -19.47 -14.46 37.27
CA GLN A 793 -18.51 -13.58 37.95
C GLN A 793 -18.47 -12.20 37.30
N MET A 794 -18.48 -12.12 35.97
CA MET A 794 -18.52 -10.85 35.25
C MET A 794 -19.82 -10.07 35.50
N ILE A 795 -20.98 -10.76 35.51
CA ILE A 795 -22.26 -10.15 35.86
C ILE A 795 -22.24 -9.60 37.29
N LYS A 796 -21.74 -10.36 38.27
CA LYS A 796 -21.58 -9.91 39.65
C LYS A 796 -20.69 -8.67 39.75
N ILE A 797 -19.55 -8.65 39.06
CA ILE A 797 -18.64 -7.48 39.03
C ILE A 797 -19.33 -6.24 38.43
N LEU A 798 -20.16 -6.41 37.40
CA LEU A 798 -20.94 -5.30 36.80
C LEU A 798 -22.03 -4.78 37.75
N GLN A 799 -22.66 -5.66 38.53
CA GLN A 799 -23.64 -5.30 39.56
C GLN A 799 -22.98 -4.56 40.73
N GLU A 800 -21.89 -5.11 41.28
CA GLU A 800 -21.08 -4.47 42.33
C GLU A 800 -20.57 -3.10 41.87
N SER A 801 -20.06 -3.00 40.64
CA SER A 801 -19.60 -1.73 40.06
C SER A 801 -20.73 -0.71 39.92
N TYR A 802 -21.93 -1.13 39.55
CA TYR A 802 -23.10 -0.24 39.45
C TYR A 802 -23.51 0.32 40.82
N LEU A 803 -23.61 -0.54 41.85
CA LEU A 803 -23.96 -0.13 43.21
C LEU A 803 -22.88 0.76 43.85
N ASN A 804 -21.59 0.40 43.69
CA ASN A 804 -20.46 1.21 44.19
C ASN A 804 -20.40 2.60 43.56
N LEU A 805 -20.96 2.79 42.36
CA LEU A 805 -21.08 4.10 41.71
C LEU A 805 -22.37 4.86 42.12
N GLY A 806 -23.10 4.42 43.14
CA GLY A 806 -24.35 5.04 43.59
C GLY A 806 -25.57 4.68 42.73
N GLY A 807 -25.51 3.58 42.00
CA GLY A 807 -26.65 3.04 41.25
C GLY A 807 -27.75 2.51 42.18
N SER A 808 -29.02 2.82 41.86
CA SER A 808 -30.17 2.36 42.64
C SER A 808 -30.44 0.87 42.40
N GLU A 809 -30.49 0.07 43.47
CA GLU A 809 -30.71 -1.38 43.41
C GLU A 809 -31.98 -1.75 42.63
N ALA A 810 -33.08 -1.03 42.85
CA ALA A 810 -34.34 -1.20 42.11
C ALA A 810 -34.19 -1.06 40.57
N ASN A 811 -33.21 -0.25 40.12
CA ASN A 811 -32.90 -0.06 38.70
C ASN A 811 -31.79 -0.99 38.17
N MET A 812 -31.05 -1.67 39.04
CA MET A 812 -29.88 -2.49 38.67
C MET A 812 -30.19 -3.57 37.63
N LYS A 813 -31.30 -4.31 37.80
CA LYS A 813 -31.71 -5.35 36.85
C LYS A 813 -32.05 -4.76 35.47
N VAL A 814 -32.75 -3.63 35.43
CA VAL A 814 -33.12 -2.94 34.18
C VAL A 814 -31.88 -2.36 33.49
N TRP A 815 -30.97 -1.75 34.24
CA TRP A 815 -29.70 -1.23 33.74
C TRP A 815 -28.84 -2.33 33.13
N LEU A 816 -28.65 -3.45 33.84
CA LEU A 816 -27.83 -4.58 33.40
C LEU A 816 -28.39 -5.23 32.12
N LEU A 817 -29.69 -5.49 32.07
CA LEU A 817 -30.35 -6.05 30.88
C LEU A 817 -30.23 -5.09 29.69
N LYS A 818 -30.41 -3.78 29.90
CA LYS A 818 -30.23 -2.76 28.87
C LYS A 818 -28.78 -2.72 28.36
N LEU A 819 -27.80 -2.70 29.25
CA LEU A 819 -26.37 -2.71 28.96
C LEU A 819 -25.98 -3.90 28.07
N LEU A 820 -26.29 -5.12 28.50
CA LEU A 820 -26.02 -6.35 27.75
C LEU A 820 -26.73 -6.35 26.39
N SER A 821 -28.00 -5.91 26.34
CA SER A 821 -28.76 -5.81 25.09
C SER A 821 -28.19 -4.80 24.08
N GLN A 822 -27.26 -3.94 24.49
CA GLN A 822 -26.60 -2.95 23.64
C GLN A 822 -25.13 -3.31 23.34
N ASN A 823 -24.43 -3.96 24.28
CA ASN A 823 -23.03 -4.38 24.10
C ASN A 823 -22.76 -5.74 24.80
N PRO A 824 -22.92 -6.88 24.10
CA PRO A 824 -22.59 -8.21 24.66
C PRO A 824 -21.11 -8.39 24.98
N PHE A 825 -20.22 -7.72 24.23
CA PHE A 825 -18.77 -7.93 24.30
C PHE A 825 -18.15 -7.51 25.64
N ILE A 826 -18.87 -6.75 26.47
CA ILE A 826 -18.50 -6.48 27.86
C ILE A 826 -18.23 -7.76 28.67
N LEU A 827 -18.90 -8.87 28.34
CA LEU A 827 -18.70 -10.19 28.98
C LEU A 827 -17.37 -10.87 28.62
N LEU A 828 -16.62 -10.32 27.66
CA LEU A 828 -15.29 -10.83 27.27
C LEU A 828 -14.13 -10.04 27.88
N ASN A 829 -14.41 -8.96 28.62
CA ASN A 829 -13.40 -8.16 29.31
C ASN A 829 -12.79 -8.91 30.51
N SER A 830 -11.65 -8.41 31.02
CA SER A 830 -11.12 -8.84 32.32
C SER A 830 -11.75 -8.06 33.46
N SER A 831 -11.84 -8.69 34.64
CA SER A 831 -12.24 -8.04 35.89
C SER A 831 -11.34 -6.86 36.26
N ALA A 832 -10.04 -6.98 35.97
CA ALA A 832 -9.04 -5.94 36.15
C ALA A 832 -9.31 -4.70 35.26
N ALA A 833 -9.60 -4.88 33.97
CA ALA A 833 -9.83 -3.77 33.05
C ALA A 833 -11.04 -2.91 33.44
N ILE A 834 -12.10 -3.52 34.00
CA ILE A 834 -13.26 -2.79 34.53
C ILE A 834 -12.83 -1.92 35.73
N LYS A 835 -12.12 -2.50 36.71
CA LYS A 835 -11.63 -1.76 37.89
C LYS A 835 -10.67 -0.63 37.52
N GLU A 836 -9.67 -0.92 36.68
CA GLU A 836 -8.68 0.05 36.18
C GLU A 836 -9.37 1.23 35.48
N THR A 837 -10.40 0.98 34.67
CA THR A 837 -11.18 2.02 34.00
C THR A 837 -11.92 2.91 35.02
N LEU A 838 -12.60 2.32 36.01
CA LEU A 838 -13.33 3.09 37.03
C LEU A 838 -12.39 3.91 37.92
N GLU A 839 -11.32 3.29 38.40
CA GLU A 839 -10.27 3.97 39.15
C GLU A 839 -9.64 5.11 38.36
N PHE A 840 -9.42 4.94 37.06
CA PHE A 840 -8.88 6.00 36.20
C PHE A 840 -9.81 7.22 36.19
N PHE A 841 -11.12 7.05 35.96
CA PHE A 841 -12.06 8.18 35.96
C PHE A 841 -12.20 8.83 37.35
N GLN A 842 -12.15 8.06 38.43
CA GLN A 842 -12.10 8.59 39.79
C GLN A 842 -10.80 9.37 40.06
N LYS A 843 -9.65 8.90 39.57
CA LYS A 843 -8.34 9.60 39.65
C LYS A 843 -8.29 10.85 38.77
N GLN A 844 -9.05 10.91 37.67
CA GLN A 844 -9.31 12.17 36.93
C GLN A 844 -10.34 13.08 37.65
N GLY A 845 -10.93 12.63 38.76
CA GLY A 845 -11.89 13.39 39.57
C GLY A 845 -13.26 13.54 38.91
N PHE A 846 -13.75 12.54 38.18
CA PHE A 846 -15.18 12.42 37.89
C PHE A 846 -15.89 11.82 39.10
N THR A 847 -17.08 12.32 39.42
CA THR A 847 -17.94 11.74 40.45
C THR A 847 -18.53 10.41 39.98
N ASN A 848 -18.91 9.57 40.94
CA ASN A 848 -19.53 8.26 40.66
C ASN A 848 -20.80 8.37 39.79
N PHE A 849 -21.61 9.42 39.99
CA PHE A 849 -22.79 9.71 39.17
C PHE A 849 -22.45 10.07 37.71
N GLU A 850 -21.41 10.89 37.49
CA GLU A 850 -20.93 11.24 36.15
C GLU A 850 -20.40 10.01 35.41
N ILE A 851 -19.73 9.09 36.12
CA ILE A 851 -19.27 7.81 35.55
C ILE A 851 -20.46 6.93 35.13
N LEU A 852 -21.53 6.83 35.93
CA LEU A 852 -22.77 6.16 35.53
C LEU A 852 -23.42 6.81 34.30
N GLN A 853 -23.39 8.14 34.20
CA GLN A 853 -23.92 8.87 33.05
C GLN A 853 -23.11 8.54 31.77
N LEU A 854 -21.77 8.51 31.86
CA LEU A 854 -20.89 8.11 30.75
C LEU A 854 -21.12 6.65 30.34
N LEU A 855 -21.22 5.72 31.29
CA LEU A 855 -21.51 4.31 31.03
C LEU A 855 -22.84 4.10 30.30
N SER A 856 -23.86 4.88 30.68
CA SER A 856 -25.17 4.89 30.03
C SER A 856 -25.11 5.45 28.60
N LYS A 857 -24.48 6.61 28.40
CA LYS A 857 -24.33 7.24 27.06
C LYS A 857 -23.51 6.38 26.11
N LEU A 858 -22.39 5.82 26.58
CA LEU A 858 -21.48 4.98 25.80
C LEU A 858 -21.91 3.50 25.71
N LYS A 859 -23.04 3.11 26.30
CA LYS A 859 -23.58 1.73 26.22
C LYS A 859 -22.56 0.68 26.69
N GLY A 860 -21.79 1.00 27.74
CA GLY A 860 -20.69 0.16 28.25
C GLY A 860 -19.40 0.13 27.41
N PHE A 861 -19.32 0.83 26.28
CA PHE A 861 -18.11 0.88 25.44
C PHE A 861 -16.89 1.48 26.18
N LEU A 862 -17.13 2.24 27.25
CA LEU A 862 -16.10 2.80 28.14
C LEU A 862 -15.07 1.75 28.61
N PHE A 863 -15.52 0.53 28.93
CA PHE A 863 -14.65 -0.56 29.39
C PHE A 863 -13.87 -1.26 28.26
N GLN A 864 -13.99 -0.81 27.01
CA GLN A 864 -13.22 -1.30 25.86
C GLN A 864 -12.16 -0.27 25.43
N LEU A 865 -12.03 0.84 26.17
CA LEU A 865 -11.05 1.90 25.93
C LEU A 865 -9.84 1.74 26.84
N CYS A 866 -8.63 1.95 26.31
CA CYS A 866 -7.41 1.96 27.10
C CYS A 866 -7.29 3.29 27.88
N PRO A 867 -7.06 3.28 29.22
CA PRO A 867 -6.89 4.49 30.03
C PRO A 867 -5.85 5.48 29.47
N ARG A 868 -4.72 4.97 28.95
CA ARG A 868 -3.68 5.80 28.31
C ARG A 868 -4.17 6.50 27.03
N SER A 869 -5.09 5.88 26.28
CA SER A 869 -5.70 6.50 25.10
C SER A 869 -6.70 7.58 25.50
N ILE A 870 -7.50 7.34 26.54
CA ILE A 870 -8.43 8.33 27.10
C ILE A 870 -7.64 9.54 27.61
N GLN A 871 -6.57 9.32 28.38
CA GLN A 871 -5.72 10.38 28.93
C GLN A 871 -5.14 11.26 27.82
N ASN A 872 -4.56 10.67 26.77
CA ASN A 872 -4.04 11.42 25.63
C ASN A 872 -5.12 12.29 24.96
N SER A 873 -6.31 11.74 24.72
CA SER A 873 -7.42 12.46 24.08
C SER A 873 -8.01 13.56 24.97
N MET A 874 -8.06 13.36 26.29
CA MET A 874 -8.43 14.38 27.27
C MET A 874 -7.39 15.51 27.36
N SER A 875 -6.10 15.19 27.47
CA SER A 875 -5.03 16.20 27.50
C SER A 875 -4.96 17.02 26.21
N PHE A 876 -5.14 16.40 25.04
CA PHE A 876 -5.27 17.12 23.78
C PHE A 876 -6.49 18.05 23.78
N SER A 877 -7.66 17.55 24.19
CA SER A 877 -8.90 18.34 24.25
C SER A 877 -8.77 19.54 25.18
N LYS A 878 -8.14 19.38 26.36
CA LYS A 878 -7.86 20.48 27.30
C LYS A 878 -7.09 21.62 26.65
N ASN A 879 -6.02 21.27 25.91
CA ASN A 879 -5.15 22.22 25.24
C ASN A 879 -5.85 22.87 24.04
N ALA A 880 -6.60 22.09 23.24
CA ALA A 880 -7.31 22.57 22.06
C ALA A 880 -8.48 23.52 22.40
N PHE A 881 -9.23 23.24 23.48
CA PHE A 881 -10.33 24.10 23.93
C PHE A 881 -9.89 25.20 24.91
N LYS A 882 -8.60 25.25 25.28
CA LYS A 882 -8.01 26.16 26.29
C LYS A 882 -8.90 26.27 27.54
N CYS A 883 -9.14 25.13 28.18
CA CYS A 883 -10.17 25.00 29.22
C CYS A 883 -9.63 24.36 30.51
N THR A 884 -10.32 24.59 31.62
CA THR A 884 -9.98 23.97 32.92
C THR A 884 -10.31 22.47 32.92
N ASP A 885 -9.85 21.73 33.93
CA ASP A 885 -10.26 20.33 34.12
C ASP A 885 -11.75 20.20 34.46
N HIS A 886 -12.38 21.23 35.03
CA HIS A 886 -13.81 21.28 35.24
C HIS A 886 -14.57 21.47 33.91
N ASP A 887 -14.16 22.44 33.08
CA ASP A 887 -14.70 22.61 31.72
C ASP A 887 -14.59 21.32 30.91
N LEU A 888 -13.43 20.66 30.96
CA LEU A 888 -13.15 19.45 30.21
C LEU A 888 -14.09 18.31 30.59
N LYS A 889 -14.38 18.14 31.89
CA LYS A 889 -15.37 17.16 32.38
C LYS A 889 -16.75 17.47 31.81
N GLN A 890 -17.18 18.74 31.83
CA GLN A 890 -18.46 19.15 31.24
C GLN A 890 -18.51 18.95 29.72
N LEU A 891 -17.41 19.17 28.99
CA LEU A 891 -17.31 18.88 27.55
C LEU A 891 -17.38 17.37 27.26
N VAL A 892 -16.69 16.54 28.05
CA VAL A 892 -16.73 15.07 27.99
C VAL A 892 -18.13 14.52 28.30
N LEU A 893 -18.81 15.07 29.31
CA LEU A 893 -20.16 14.66 29.68
C LEU A 893 -21.18 15.06 28.62
N LYS A 894 -21.02 16.24 27.99
CA LYS A 894 -21.82 16.64 26.83
C LYS A 894 -21.54 15.73 25.63
N CYS A 895 -20.28 15.55 25.24
CA CYS A 895 -19.82 14.79 24.07
C CYS A 895 -18.81 13.68 24.45
N PRO A 896 -19.28 12.47 24.80
CA PRO A 896 -18.41 11.35 25.21
C PRO A 896 -17.44 10.85 24.12
N ALA A 897 -17.60 11.29 22.86
CA ALA A 897 -16.69 10.99 21.76
C ALA A 897 -15.26 11.49 21.96
N LEU A 898 -15.07 12.51 22.82
CA LEU A 898 -13.75 12.97 23.28
C LEU A 898 -12.94 11.88 24.01
N LEU A 899 -13.58 10.80 24.48
CA LEU A 899 -12.93 9.69 25.17
C LEU A 899 -12.48 8.55 24.22
N TYR A 900 -13.13 8.39 23.07
CA TYR A 900 -12.92 7.24 22.17
C TYR A 900 -12.38 7.58 20.77
N TYR A 901 -12.44 8.83 20.33
CA TYR A 901 -11.65 9.27 19.18
C TYR A 901 -10.19 9.48 19.58
N SER A 902 -9.26 9.04 18.73
CA SER A 902 -7.84 9.29 18.90
C SER A 902 -7.51 10.75 18.64
N VAL A 903 -6.41 11.24 19.23
CA VAL A 903 -5.94 12.63 19.09
C VAL A 903 -5.97 13.16 17.64
N PRO A 904 -5.47 12.45 16.60
CA PRO A 904 -5.53 12.96 15.23
C PRO A 904 -6.94 13.08 14.66
N VAL A 905 -7.89 12.25 15.11
CA VAL A 905 -9.30 12.32 14.68
C VAL A 905 -10.02 13.49 15.36
N LEU A 906 -9.67 13.81 16.61
CA LEU A 906 -10.12 15.01 17.28
C LEU A 906 -9.51 16.27 16.63
N GLU A 907 -8.22 16.22 16.29
CA GLU A 907 -7.52 17.29 15.57
C GLU A 907 -8.11 17.54 14.17
N GLU A 908 -8.31 16.50 13.35
CA GLU A 908 -8.95 16.59 12.03
C GLU A 908 -10.33 17.24 12.12
N ARG A 909 -11.14 16.87 13.13
CA ARG A 909 -12.50 17.39 13.30
C ARG A 909 -12.50 18.83 13.79
N ILE A 910 -11.67 19.19 14.75
CA ILE A 910 -11.56 20.58 15.25
C ILE A 910 -11.03 21.49 14.14
N GLN A 911 -9.95 21.10 13.44
CA GLN A 911 -9.40 21.87 12.32
C GLN A 911 -10.38 21.94 11.13
N GLY A 912 -11.11 20.86 10.85
CA GLY A 912 -12.16 20.84 9.83
C GLY A 912 -13.32 21.80 10.13
N LEU A 913 -13.69 21.97 11.40
CA LEU A 913 -14.69 22.96 11.84
C LEU A 913 -14.17 24.39 11.73
N LEU A 914 -12.95 24.64 12.24
CA LEU A 914 -12.29 25.95 12.16
C LEU A 914 -12.15 26.44 10.72
N LYS A 915 -11.82 25.53 9.78
CA LYS A 915 -11.67 25.83 8.35
C LYS A 915 -12.96 26.29 7.65
N GLU A 916 -14.13 25.88 8.14
CA GLU A 916 -15.42 26.37 7.65
C GLU A 916 -15.87 27.67 8.36
N GLY A 917 -15.05 28.21 9.26
CA GLY A 917 -15.31 29.46 10.00
C GLY A 917 -16.09 29.28 11.31
N ILE A 918 -16.12 28.08 11.88
CA ILE A 918 -16.74 27.80 13.19
C ILE A 918 -15.70 28.02 14.29
N SER A 919 -15.98 28.89 15.26
CA SER A 919 -15.06 29.21 16.35
C SER A 919 -14.95 28.12 17.43
N ILE A 920 -13.83 28.11 18.16
CA ILE A 920 -13.65 27.26 19.36
C ILE A 920 -14.77 27.49 20.39
N ALA A 921 -15.30 28.71 20.52
CA ALA A 921 -16.40 29.03 21.43
C ALA A 921 -17.70 28.28 21.03
N GLN A 922 -18.10 28.35 19.76
CA GLN A 922 -19.26 27.61 19.23
C GLN A 922 -19.09 26.08 19.38
N ILE A 923 -17.86 25.55 19.26
CA ILE A 923 -17.58 24.12 19.50
C ILE A 923 -17.69 23.76 20.99
N ARG A 924 -17.19 24.61 21.92
CA ARG A 924 -17.35 24.40 23.37
C ARG A 924 -18.81 24.44 23.81
N GLU A 925 -19.61 25.27 23.15
CA GLU A 925 -21.05 25.38 23.39
C GLU A 925 -21.81 24.13 22.87
N THR A 926 -21.55 23.72 21.63
CA THR A 926 -22.21 22.58 20.96
C THR A 926 -21.21 21.45 20.61
N PRO A 927 -20.57 20.79 21.60
CA PRO A 927 -19.46 19.85 21.35
C PRO A 927 -19.89 18.56 20.64
N MET A 928 -21.20 18.26 20.60
CA MET A 928 -21.76 17.14 19.83
C MET A 928 -21.49 17.23 18.32
N VAL A 929 -21.19 18.42 17.78
CA VAL A 929 -20.78 18.58 16.38
C VAL A 929 -19.53 17.74 16.04
N LEU A 930 -18.70 17.43 17.05
CA LEU A 930 -17.51 16.59 16.92
C LEU A 930 -17.82 15.10 16.69
N GLU A 931 -19.07 14.63 16.80
CA GLU A 931 -19.44 13.29 16.34
C GLU A 931 -19.57 13.19 14.81
N LEU A 932 -19.76 14.33 14.12
CA LEU A 932 -19.80 14.40 12.67
C LEU A 932 -18.38 14.49 12.06
N THR A 933 -18.23 14.02 10.81
CA THR A 933 -16.98 14.20 10.06
C THR A 933 -16.98 15.56 9.34
N PRO A 934 -15.80 16.13 9.02
CA PRO A 934 -15.71 17.43 8.33
C PRO A 934 -16.51 17.49 7.02
N GLN A 935 -16.57 16.39 6.27
CA GLN A 935 -17.29 16.32 4.99
C GLN A 935 -18.82 16.37 5.18
N ILE A 936 -19.33 15.79 6.28
CA ILE A 936 -20.75 15.88 6.65
C ILE A 936 -21.09 17.31 7.07
N VAL A 937 -20.22 17.95 7.86
CA VAL A 937 -20.40 19.35 8.28
C VAL A 937 -20.37 20.28 7.07
N GLN A 938 -19.39 20.15 6.17
CA GLN A 938 -19.33 20.87 4.89
C GLN A 938 -20.60 20.73 4.06
N TYR A 939 -21.14 19.52 3.92
CA TYR A 939 -22.40 19.30 3.20
C TYR A 939 -23.58 20.04 3.87
N ARG A 940 -23.70 19.95 5.21
CA ARG A 940 -24.76 20.61 5.98
C ARG A 940 -24.66 22.14 5.91
N ILE A 941 -23.45 22.68 6.03
CA ILE A 941 -23.16 24.12 5.88
C ILE A 941 -23.56 24.60 4.48
N ARG A 942 -23.09 23.94 3.41
CA ARG A 942 -23.45 24.33 2.03
C ARG A 942 -24.95 24.30 1.78
N LYS A 943 -25.67 23.32 2.35
CA LYS A 943 -27.13 23.24 2.24
C LYS A 943 -27.82 24.40 2.98
N LEU A 944 -27.41 24.73 4.21
CA LEU A 944 -27.98 25.86 4.95
C LEU A 944 -27.63 27.22 4.33
N ASN A 945 -26.42 27.37 3.79
CA ASN A 945 -26.01 28.55 3.02
C ASN A 945 -26.89 28.77 1.78
N SER A 946 -27.40 27.71 1.13
CA SER A 946 -28.34 27.87 0.00
C SER A 946 -29.73 28.37 0.41
N LEU A 947 -30.06 28.39 1.71
CA LEU A 947 -31.21 29.10 2.27
C LEU A 947 -30.84 30.49 2.83
N GLY A 948 -29.59 30.93 2.67
CA GLY A 948 -29.06 32.19 3.23
C GLY A 948 -28.82 32.15 4.75
N TYR A 949 -28.70 30.96 5.35
CA TYR A 949 -28.44 30.83 6.79
C TYR A 949 -26.93 30.80 7.08
N GLY A 950 -26.37 31.95 7.45
CA GLY A 950 -24.96 32.08 7.82
C GLY A 950 -24.65 31.40 9.16
N ILE A 951 -23.70 30.45 9.15
CA ILE A 951 -23.34 29.65 10.34
C ILE A 951 -22.20 30.28 11.15
N LYS A 952 -21.43 31.22 10.57
CA LYS A 952 -20.35 31.93 11.27
C LYS A 952 -20.87 32.64 12.52
N ASP A 953 -22.04 33.28 12.40
CA ASP A 953 -22.67 34.10 13.42
C ASP A 953 -23.83 33.39 14.14
N GLY A 954 -23.93 32.05 14.01
CA GLY A 954 -25.08 31.26 14.47
C GLY A 954 -24.75 30.04 15.33
N HIS A 955 -25.77 29.51 16.01
CA HIS A 955 -25.68 28.26 16.80
C HIS A 955 -25.50 27.03 15.90
N LEU A 956 -24.60 26.12 16.32
CA LEU A 956 -24.34 24.86 15.60
C LEU A 956 -25.44 23.80 15.79
N ALA A 957 -26.45 24.04 16.63
CA ALA A 957 -27.56 23.11 16.86
C ALA A 957 -28.23 22.66 15.54
N ASN A 958 -28.33 23.57 14.55
CA ASN A 958 -28.94 23.31 13.25
C ASN A 958 -28.11 22.39 12.33
N ILE A 959 -26.82 22.16 12.60
CA ILE A 959 -25.98 21.20 11.86
C ILE A 959 -25.76 19.88 12.60
N ASN A 960 -26.22 19.73 13.84
CA ASN A 960 -26.02 18.55 14.68
C ASN A 960 -26.99 17.38 14.36
N GLY A 961 -26.80 16.21 14.97
CA GLY A 961 -27.74 15.07 14.92
C GLY A 961 -27.65 14.20 13.67
N THR A 962 -28.56 13.23 13.55
CA THR A 962 -28.60 12.29 12.41
C THR A 962 -28.96 12.97 11.10
N LYS A 963 -28.73 12.28 9.96
CA LYS A 963 -29.12 12.78 8.64
C LYS A 963 -30.63 13.10 8.57
N LYS A 964 -31.48 12.24 9.14
CA LYS A 964 -32.95 12.39 9.12
C LYS A 964 -33.41 13.62 9.91
N GLU A 965 -32.82 13.87 11.07
CA GLU A 965 -33.14 15.05 11.90
C GLU A 965 -32.68 16.35 11.23
N PHE A 966 -31.47 16.35 10.64
CA PHE A 966 -30.98 17.46 9.84
C PHE A 966 -31.89 17.76 8.64
N GLU A 967 -32.31 16.75 7.89
CA GLU A 967 -33.16 16.94 6.71
C GLU A 967 -34.58 17.38 7.09
N ALA A 968 -35.14 16.90 8.21
CA ALA A 968 -36.41 17.38 8.74
C ALA A 968 -36.35 18.85 9.22
N ASN A 969 -35.29 19.24 9.92
CA ASN A 969 -35.10 20.63 10.36
C ASN A 969 -34.79 21.57 9.19
N PHE A 970 -34.00 21.11 8.21
CA PHE A 970 -33.78 21.83 6.94
C PHE A 970 -35.10 22.12 6.22
N GLY A 971 -35.98 21.12 6.11
CA GLY A 971 -37.32 21.30 5.52
C GLY A 971 -38.18 22.33 6.27
N LYS A 972 -38.13 22.36 7.61
CA LYS A 972 -38.81 23.39 8.42
C LYS A 972 -38.24 24.80 8.17
N ILE A 973 -36.93 24.94 8.02
CA ILE A 973 -36.27 26.24 7.74
C ILE A 973 -36.67 26.71 6.33
N GLN A 974 -36.65 25.82 5.34
CA GLN A 974 -37.09 26.11 3.98
C GLN A 974 -38.57 26.53 3.94
N ALA A 975 -39.45 25.81 4.64
CA ALA A 975 -40.88 26.12 4.72
C ALA A 975 -41.17 27.45 5.46
N LYS A 976 -40.35 27.86 6.43
CA LYS A 976 -40.46 29.20 7.04
C LYS A 976 -40.12 30.31 6.05
N LYS A 977 -39.08 30.13 5.21
CA LYS A 977 -38.64 31.16 4.25
C LYS A 977 -39.56 31.29 3.02
N GLY A 978 -40.41 30.29 2.76
CA GLY A 978 -41.45 30.32 1.72
C GLY A 978 -42.78 30.97 2.14
N ARG A 979 -42.90 31.51 3.36
CA ARG A 979 -44.09 32.27 3.77
C ARG A 979 -43.95 33.73 3.33
N PRO A 980 -44.99 34.37 2.75
CA PRO A 980 -44.96 35.80 2.47
C PRO A 980 -44.86 36.60 3.78
N LEU A 981 -44.26 37.80 3.71
CA LEU A 981 -44.16 38.69 4.88
C LEU A 981 -45.53 39.23 5.35
N PHE A 982 -46.55 39.19 4.49
CA PHE A 982 -47.91 39.56 4.85
C PHE A 982 -48.74 38.34 5.25
N ASN A 983 -49.18 38.33 6.52
CA ASN A 983 -50.30 37.51 6.97
C ASN A 983 -51.51 38.45 7.17
N PRO A 984 -52.55 38.42 6.31
CA PRO A 984 -53.67 39.37 6.38
C PRO A 984 -54.67 39.07 7.52
N VAL A 985 -54.24 38.36 8.57
CA VAL A 985 -55.09 37.89 9.67
C VAL A 985 -54.39 38.13 11.01
N ALA A 986 -54.16 39.41 11.31
CA ALA A 986 -53.91 39.94 12.65
C ALA A 986 -54.35 41.42 12.64
N PRO A 987 -55.20 41.88 13.59
CA PRO A 987 -55.55 43.29 13.67
C PRO A 987 -54.35 44.12 14.12
N LEU A 988 -54.18 45.30 13.53
CA LEU A 988 -53.28 46.33 14.06
C LEU A 988 -53.98 47.00 15.24
N ASN A 989 -53.61 46.65 16.47
CA ASN A 989 -53.86 47.54 17.59
C ASN A 989 -52.97 48.78 17.41
N VAL A 990 -53.60 49.92 17.20
CA VAL A 990 -52.95 51.24 17.26
C VAL A 990 -53.30 51.83 18.62
N GLU A 991 -52.45 51.62 19.61
CA GLU A 991 -52.32 52.45 20.82
C GLU A 991 -51.03 52.05 21.55
N GLU A 992 -50.28 53.07 22.00
CA GLU A 992 -48.96 53.07 22.68
C GLU A 992 -47.78 52.36 21.97
#